data_AF-A0A8T3DBS3-F1
#
_entry.id   AF-A0A8T3DBS3-F1
#
_cell.length_a   1.000
_cell.length_b   1.000
_cell.length_c   1.000
_cell.angle_alpha   90.00
_cell.angle_beta   90.00
_cell.angle_gamma   90.00
#
_symmetry.space_group_name_H-M   'P 1'
#
loop_
_entity.id
_entity.type
_entity.pdbx_description
1 polymer ?
#
loop_
_entity_poly.entity_id
_entity_poly.type
_entity_poly.pdbx_seq_one_letter_code
_entity_poly.pdbx_strand_id
1 'polypeptide(L)'
;MDGNLVYQSNISSVSNSTLTSLGSHENLGTTEPLLSSTTYFLNNNSVYGPRLEMLQQIANRVQRDCVSGEDKLALARSALQSDAKRLESGIQFQNEAEIAGYLLECENILRQQVVDIQVLLDGKFFLADQLLQRVSKLRDDLLAMRNECSSVYSKGRTLSTEQTKMMISGITQSLNSGFSSNLNAGLTPSLTPTLTPSLTPGGLATPGTGTTFSSSLTQTCLPPSLTPVMTPGLQPGALQAYMGGVVGAGGAVDPGALQQLKLMQIRKPLLKSSMMDPNMTEEEVNMNFVQDLLNWVEEMQVQLDRGEWGSDLPSVETHLENHKSMHRAIEEFQMSLKEAKISEIQMAQPVKNSYSDKLAKLEAQYGKLLNSSRTRQKNLESLHDLVSRATQELIWLNEKEEEEVAFDWSERNTNISKKRDYHAELMRELDDKEAVIKSVQDKAEQLLGGNHPARLTIEAYRAAMQTQWSWILQLCSCVEQHLRDNAVYFEFFNDAKESQDYLKNLQDAIQRKYGCDRSSSLHKLEDLVQESMDEKEQLLQYRSTVAGLVGRAKSIIQLKPRNSDSPIRTSLPVKAICDYRQIEITIYKEDECVLANNSHRAKWKVISPSGNEAMVPSVCFTVPPPNKEAVELASRIEQLYQNVLALWHRSHVNMKSVVSWHYLMTDIKAIRNANVASIKTMLPGEHQQVLSNLQTHLDDFLEDSDESEVFSMADRAQLEREVEACKEYYEELLRSAEREEHEESVYNLFISEVRNFRMRLEGHEERLIRQIRTPLDRDDLQESVQRIAEQEMMQSELDRLKADLETLKEKCETFVSQASASLVAPTLSSELNVLIHSMSQVYSMSSIYLEKLKTVSLVVKHSQAAEALVKLYEAKLCEEDAVNADIKAIETVMSTLKQWRSEIDEKREVFHDLEDELQKARAISDRMFKTHNERDFDLDWHKEKADQLGERWHNVHSQIENRLRDLEGIGKSLKYYRDAYSSLDEWNREMEENQLKMQENQPEDSKALAELLNQQKVLVSEIEQKQSRIEECQKYSEQYSAGVKDYELQLMTYRAMVDSQHKSPVKRRRMQSSSDAILQEFMDLRTRYTALVTLMTQYVKFASETLKRTEEEEVGGPAAG
;
A
#
# COMPACT_ATOMS: atom_id res chain seq x y z
N MET A 1 -26.82 -54.73 -3.55
CA MET A 1 -26.25 -55.94 -4.16
C MET A 1 -24.87 -55.62 -4.74
N ASP A 2 -23.76 -55.56 -4.01
CA ASP A 2 -23.38 -55.28 -2.60
C ASP A 2 -21.85 -54.98 -2.65
N GLY A 3 -21.16 -54.28 -1.74
CA GLY A 3 -21.49 -53.58 -0.51
C GLY A 3 -20.20 -53.43 0.34
N ASN A 4 -20.06 -52.30 1.06
CA ASN A 4 -19.07 -52.04 2.15
C ASN A 4 -17.58 -51.85 1.74
N LEU A 5 -16.70 -51.10 2.44
CA LEU A 5 -16.82 -50.17 3.60
C LEU A 5 -16.25 -48.78 3.18
N VAL A 6 -16.90 -47.63 3.43
CA VAL A 6 -17.17 -46.90 4.70
C VAL A 6 -15.98 -46.05 5.20
N TYR A 7 -16.12 -44.73 5.06
CA TYR A 7 -15.40 -43.67 5.79
C TYR A 7 -15.86 -43.61 7.26
N GLN A 8 -15.02 -43.12 8.17
CA GLN A 8 -15.47 -42.64 9.48
C GLN A 8 -14.86 -41.29 9.87
N SER A 9 -15.76 -40.37 10.20
CA SER A 9 -15.54 -39.20 11.05
C SER A 9 -16.78 -39.07 11.95
N ASN A 10 -16.60 -38.74 13.24
CA ASN A 10 -17.53 -37.88 14.02
C ASN A 10 -17.21 -37.78 15.54
N ILE A 11 -17.03 -36.52 15.98
CA ILE A 11 -17.81 -35.84 17.02
C ILE A 11 -17.89 -36.42 18.46
N SER A 12 -17.22 -35.69 19.37
CA SER A 12 -17.59 -35.37 20.77
C SER A 12 -17.60 -36.42 21.90
N SER A 13 -17.17 -35.96 23.09
CA SER A 13 -18.01 -36.00 24.30
C SER A 13 -17.53 -34.97 25.33
N VAL A 14 -18.45 -34.22 25.96
CA VAL A 14 -18.17 -33.32 27.09
C VAL A 14 -18.87 -33.85 28.35
N SER A 15 -18.26 -33.65 29.52
CA SER A 15 -18.94 -33.70 30.83
C SER A 15 -18.19 -32.75 31.79
N ASN A 16 -18.82 -31.74 32.41
CA ASN A 16 -19.83 -31.79 33.49
C ASN A 16 -19.24 -32.36 34.81
N SER A 17 -19.31 -31.70 35.97
CA SER A 17 -19.94 -30.41 36.40
C SER A 17 -19.06 -29.76 37.51
N THR A 18 -19.38 -28.71 38.30
CA THR A 18 -20.65 -28.14 38.81
C THR A 18 -20.48 -26.67 39.28
N LEU A 19 -21.57 -26.01 39.70
CA LEU A 19 -21.64 -24.60 40.11
C LEU A 19 -21.15 -24.32 41.54
N THR A 20 -20.77 -23.07 41.82
CA THR A 20 -21.54 -22.18 42.74
C THR A 20 -21.22 -20.69 42.46
N SER A 21 -22.04 -19.77 42.99
CA SER A 21 -21.95 -18.33 42.72
C SER A 21 -22.29 -17.47 43.97
N LEU A 22 -22.28 -16.13 43.80
CA LEU A 22 -22.37 -15.06 44.83
C LEU A 22 -21.04 -14.79 45.57
N GLY A 23 -20.60 -13.54 45.77
CA GLY A 23 -21.08 -12.28 45.18
C GLY A 23 -20.58 -11.00 45.87
N SER A 24 -20.61 -9.88 45.13
CA SER A 24 -20.63 -8.46 45.58
C SER A 24 -19.41 -7.77 46.25
N HIS A 25 -19.13 -6.56 45.73
CA HIS A 25 -18.57 -5.34 46.36
C HIS A 25 -17.05 -5.16 46.66
N GLU A 26 -16.46 -4.27 45.83
CA GLU A 26 -15.69 -3.06 46.18
C GLU A 26 -14.23 -3.05 46.72
N ASN A 27 -13.43 -2.27 45.97
CA ASN A 27 -12.38 -1.32 46.37
C ASN A 27 -10.92 -1.75 46.66
N LEU A 28 -10.03 -1.01 45.98
CA LEU A 28 -8.62 -0.66 46.22
C LEU A 28 -7.66 -1.74 46.78
N GLY A 29 -6.66 -2.08 45.97
CA GLY A 29 -5.44 -2.79 46.40
C GLY A 29 -4.35 -2.78 45.34
N THR A 30 -3.47 -1.79 45.35
CA THR A 30 -2.25 -1.77 44.51
C THR A 30 -1.17 -2.64 45.14
N THR A 31 -0.85 -3.78 44.52
CA THR A 31 0.31 -4.61 44.90
C THR A 31 0.98 -5.22 43.67
N GLU A 32 2.29 -4.95 43.52
CA GLU A 32 3.16 -5.66 42.58
C GLU A 32 3.39 -7.11 43.03
N PRO A 33 3.49 -8.08 42.11
CA PRO A 33 4.07 -9.39 42.41
C PRO A 33 5.60 -9.35 42.28
N LEU A 34 6.30 -9.39 43.42
CA LEU A 34 7.76 -9.57 43.48
C LEU A 34 8.18 -10.90 42.81
N LEU A 35 8.90 -10.83 41.69
CA LEU A 35 9.63 -11.98 41.15
C LEU A 35 11.00 -12.10 41.81
N SER A 36 11.12 -13.03 42.76
CA SER A 36 12.40 -13.40 43.37
C SER A 36 12.48 -14.91 43.58
N SER A 37 13.11 -15.62 42.64
CA SER A 37 13.93 -16.84 42.84
C SER A 37 14.31 -17.49 41.51
N THR A 38 15.57 -17.36 41.10
CA THR A 38 16.43 -18.43 40.54
C THR A 38 17.81 -17.82 40.30
N THR A 39 18.78 -18.11 41.18
CA THR A 39 20.09 -17.45 41.17
C THR A 39 21.21 -18.48 41.17
N TYR A 40 21.45 -19.12 40.03
CA TYR A 40 22.64 -19.94 39.79
C TYR A 40 23.23 -19.69 38.40
N PHE A 41 24.56 -19.76 38.31
CA PHE A 41 25.39 -19.48 37.15
C PHE A 41 25.35 -18.02 36.61
N LEU A 42 26.29 -17.21 37.10
CA LEU A 42 27.43 -16.80 36.27
C LEU A 42 28.52 -16.12 37.13
N ASN A 43 29.56 -16.87 37.49
CA ASN A 43 30.82 -16.29 37.98
C ASN A 43 31.92 -16.53 36.95
N ASN A 44 31.97 -15.67 35.92
CA ASN A 44 33.10 -15.54 35.01
C ASN A 44 33.03 -14.17 34.33
N ASN A 45 33.68 -13.17 34.94
CA ASN A 45 33.64 -11.79 34.48
C ASN A 45 35.06 -11.27 34.21
N SER A 46 35.31 -10.73 33.01
CA SER A 46 36.53 -9.98 32.70
C SER A 46 36.44 -9.16 31.39
N VAL A 47 35.60 -9.56 30.43
CA VAL A 47 35.54 -8.90 29.08
C VAL A 47 34.18 -8.26 28.76
N TYR A 48 33.06 -8.76 29.29
CA TYR A 48 31.71 -8.30 28.88
C TYR A 48 30.93 -7.46 29.91
N GLY A 49 31.33 -7.45 31.19
CA GLY A 49 30.62 -6.76 32.26
C GLY A 49 30.21 -5.31 31.95
N PRO A 50 31.16 -4.41 31.59
CA PRO A 50 30.84 -3.00 31.34
C PRO A 50 29.85 -2.78 30.18
N ARG A 51 29.87 -3.63 29.15
CA ARG A 51 28.95 -3.53 28.01
C ARG A 51 27.53 -3.93 28.39
N LEU A 52 27.37 -5.01 29.16
CA LEU A 52 26.05 -5.45 29.62
C LEU A 52 25.46 -4.44 30.61
N GLU A 53 26.27 -3.89 31.52
CA GLU A 53 25.86 -2.84 32.44
C GLU A 53 25.43 -1.56 31.71
N MET A 54 26.18 -1.13 30.70
CA MET A 54 25.80 0.01 29.84
C MET A 54 24.46 -0.24 29.13
N LEU A 55 24.25 -1.41 28.51
CA LEU A 55 22.99 -1.74 27.84
C LEU A 55 21.82 -1.80 28.84
N GLN A 56 22.02 -2.34 30.05
CA GLN A 56 21.01 -2.33 31.09
C GLN A 56 20.66 -0.90 31.56
N GLN A 57 21.64 0.01 31.64
CA GLN A 57 21.40 1.42 31.96
C GLN A 57 20.59 2.13 30.86
N ILE A 58 20.84 1.82 29.57
CA ILE A 58 20.08 2.35 28.44
C ILE A 58 18.65 1.79 28.44
N ALA A 59 18.47 0.48 28.66
CA ALA A 59 17.14 -0.15 28.80
C ALA A 59 16.33 0.47 29.95
N ASN A 60 16.97 0.70 31.11
CA ASN A 60 16.35 1.37 32.26
C ASN A 60 16.02 2.85 31.98
N ARG A 61 16.72 3.50 31.05
CA ARG A 61 16.39 4.86 30.58
C ARG A 61 15.17 4.82 29.65
N VAL A 62 15.20 4.01 28.59
CA VAL A 62 14.07 3.86 27.65
C VAL A 62 12.78 3.53 28.39
N GLN A 63 12.81 2.62 29.36
CA GLN A 63 11.65 2.23 30.18
C GLN A 63 11.10 3.39 31.03
N ARG A 64 11.97 4.23 31.62
CA ARG A 64 11.58 5.42 32.39
C ARG A 64 11.02 6.51 31.48
N ASP A 65 11.67 6.71 30.34
CA ASP A 65 11.31 7.72 29.36
C ASP A 65 9.98 7.36 28.68
N CYS A 66 9.63 6.07 28.56
CA CYS A 66 8.30 5.62 28.12
C CYS A 66 7.22 6.11 29.09
N VAL A 67 7.40 5.89 30.41
CA VAL A 67 6.45 6.37 31.43
C VAL A 67 6.35 7.90 31.39
N SER A 68 7.47 8.60 31.25
CA SER A 68 7.50 10.06 31.10
C SER A 68 6.70 10.54 29.87
N GLY A 69 6.82 9.87 28.72
CA GLY A 69 6.02 10.17 27.53
C GLY A 69 4.54 9.82 27.69
N GLU A 70 4.24 8.67 28.29
CA GLU A 70 2.87 8.24 28.64
C GLU A 70 2.17 9.27 29.54
N ASP A 71 2.86 9.80 30.55
CA ASP A 71 2.38 10.88 31.43
C ASP A 71 2.13 12.19 30.65
N LYS A 72 3.02 12.56 29.72
CA LYS A 72 2.84 13.76 28.87
C LYS A 72 1.62 13.63 27.95
N LEU A 73 1.39 12.46 27.37
CA LEU A 73 0.18 12.21 26.58
C LEU A 73 -1.09 12.17 27.45
N ALA A 74 -1.01 11.68 28.69
CA ALA A 74 -2.11 11.74 29.65
C ALA A 74 -2.49 13.19 30.03
N LEU A 75 -1.49 14.05 30.29
CA LEU A 75 -1.68 15.48 30.53
C LEU A 75 -2.27 16.18 29.30
N ALA A 76 -1.72 15.94 28.10
CA ALA A 76 -2.25 16.46 26.84
C ALA A 76 -3.72 16.05 26.62
N ARG A 77 -4.07 14.79 26.87
CA ARG A 77 -5.43 14.25 26.73
C ARG A 77 -6.41 14.86 27.74
N SER A 78 -5.99 15.05 28.99
CA SER A 78 -6.79 15.72 30.03
C SER A 78 -7.07 17.19 29.66
N ALA A 79 -6.02 17.91 29.24
CA ALA A 79 -6.12 19.30 28.80
C ALA A 79 -6.99 19.46 27.54
N LEU A 80 -6.86 18.53 26.57
CA LEU A 80 -7.68 18.51 25.36
C LEU A 80 -9.15 18.20 25.67
N GLN A 81 -9.43 17.26 26.57
CA GLN A 81 -10.80 16.96 26.98
C GLN A 81 -11.46 18.14 27.73
N SER A 82 -10.66 18.93 28.45
CA SER A 82 -11.13 20.21 29.03
C SER A 82 -11.47 21.22 27.94
N ASP A 83 -10.61 21.41 26.93
CA ASP A 83 -10.88 22.32 25.82
C ASP A 83 -12.03 21.84 24.90
N ALA A 84 -12.24 20.53 24.76
CA ALA A 84 -13.40 19.95 24.06
C ALA A 84 -14.72 20.25 24.80
N LYS A 85 -14.78 20.04 26.12
CA LYS A 85 -15.95 20.41 26.96
C LYS A 85 -16.21 21.92 26.94
N ARG A 86 -15.16 22.74 26.84
CA ARG A 86 -15.26 24.20 26.71
C ARG A 86 -15.78 24.59 25.32
N LEU A 87 -15.35 23.94 24.25
CA LEU A 87 -15.91 24.08 22.89
C LEU A 87 -17.39 23.68 22.82
N GLU A 88 -17.78 22.55 23.43
CA GLU A 88 -19.18 22.11 23.58
C GLU A 88 -20.03 23.13 24.35
N SER A 89 -19.41 23.87 25.28
CA SER A 89 -20.03 24.95 26.06
C SER A 89 -20.00 26.32 25.37
N GLY A 90 -19.44 26.44 24.15
CA GLY A 90 -19.29 27.71 23.44
C GLY A 90 -18.25 28.66 24.04
N ILE A 91 -17.23 28.13 24.73
CA ILE A 91 -16.16 28.89 25.39
C ILE A 91 -14.84 28.75 24.62
N GLN A 92 -14.14 29.87 24.40
CA GLN A 92 -12.86 29.88 23.67
C GLN A 92 -11.80 29.01 24.37
N PHE A 93 -11.05 28.24 23.57
CA PHE A 93 -9.91 27.41 23.99
C PHE A 93 -8.92 28.12 24.91
N GLN A 94 -8.29 27.36 25.80
CA GLN A 94 -7.36 27.86 26.83
C GLN A 94 -6.05 27.07 26.89
N ASN A 95 -6.07 25.80 26.50
CA ASN A 95 -4.96 24.88 26.75
C ASN A 95 -4.13 24.56 25.49
N GLU A 96 -4.49 25.13 24.33
CA GLU A 96 -3.87 24.87 23.01
C GLU A 96 -2.33 24.97 23.05
N ALA A 97 -1.78 25.97 23.74
CA ALA A 97 -0.34 26.15 23.91
C ALA A 97 0.31 25.13 24.88
N GLU A 98 -0.41 24.70 25.91
CA GLU A 98 0.06 23.74 26.91
C GLU A 98 0.08 22.31 26.33
N ILE A 99 -0.96 21.95 25.57
CA ILE A 99 -1.06 20.70 24.81
C ILE A 99 0.02 20.62 23.74
N ALA A 100 0.28 21.73 23.01
CA ALA A 100 1.40 21.80 22.08
C ALA A 100 2.76 21.57 22.78
N GLY A 101 2.92 22.11 24.00
CA GLY A 101 4.07 21.85 24.87
C GLY A 101 4.23 20.37 25.21
N TYR A 102 3.20 19.74 25.78
CA TYR A 102 3.24 18.31 26.16
C TYR A 102 3.48 17.38 24.96
N LEU A 103 2.90 17.67 23.80
CA LEU A 103 3.13 16.90 22.57
C LEU A 103 4.55 17.09 22.02
N LEU A 104 5.16 18.27 22.17
CA LEU A 104 6.54 18.52 21.77
C LEU A 104 7.55 17.88 22.75
N GLU A 105 7.26 17.88 24.05
CA GLU A 105 8.06 17.18 25.05
C GLU A 105 8.04 15.66 24.81
N CYS A 106 6.86 15.07 24.54
CA CYS A 106 6.76 13.65 24.19
C CYS A 106 7.45 13.31 22.86
N GLU A 107 7.41 14.19 21.86
CA GLU A 107 8.14 14.01 20.59
C GLU A 107 9.66 14.04 20.80
N ASN A 108 10.17 14.91 21.69
CA ASN A 108 11.59 14.99 22.02
C ASN A 108 12.07 13.78 22.85
N ILE A 109 11.22 13.24 23.72
CA ILE A 109 11.45 11.96 24.41
C ILE A 109 11.59 10.84 23.38
N LEU A 110 10.62 10.71 22.47
CA LEU A 110 10.63 9.69 21.41
C LEU A 110 11.88 9.79 20.50
N ARG A 111 12.34 11.00 20.16
CA ARG A 111 13.60 11.21 19.41
C ARG A 111 14.80 10.55 20.10
N GLN A 112 14.95 10.70 21.42
CA GLN A 112 16.05 10.06 22.15
C GLN A 112 15.84 8.55 22.26
N GLN A 113 14.60 8.09 22.49
CA GLN A 113 14.28 6.66 22.58
C GLN A 113 14.57 5.89 21.29
N VAL A 114 14.38 6.51 20.10
CA VAL A 114 14.73 5.88 18.81
C VAL A 114 16.25 5.68 18.68
N VAL A 115 17.08 6.56 19.24
CA VAL A 115 18.54 6.35 19.30
C VAL A 115 18.89 5.27 20.32
N ASP A 116 18.35 5.37 21.53
CA ASP A 116 18.65 4.45 22.62
C ASP A 116 18.17 3.02 22.32
N ILE A 117 17.05 2.83 21.61
CA ILE A 117 16.56 1.50 21.20
C ILE A 117 17.41 0.89 20.08
N GLN A 118 17.93 1.70 19.14
CA GLN A 118 18.86 1.19 18.13
C GLN A 118 20.15 0.66 18.79
N VAL A 119 20.68 1.37 19.80
CA VAL A 119 21.83 0.90 20.57
C VAL A 119 21.54 -0.40 21.35
N LEU A 120 20.29 -0.64 21.76
CA LEU A 120 19.89 -1.91 22.38
C LEU A 120 19.75 -3.06 21.36
N LEU A 121 19.26 -2.78 20.15
CA LEU A 121 19.17 -3.74 19.04
C LEU A 121 20.57 -4.13 18.53
N ASP A 122 21.42 -3.14 18.21
CA ASP A 122 22.84 -3.33 17.86
C ASP A 122 23.62 -4.00 19.00
N GLY A 123 23.20 -3.74 20.24
CA GLY A 123 23.68 -4.36 21.46
C GLY A 123 23.27 -5.82 21.65
N LYS A 124 22.26 -6.31 20.90
CA LYS A 124 21.55 -7.59 21.10
C LYS A 124 21.05 -7.77 22.54
N PHE A 125 20.47 -6.72 23.11
CA PHE A 125 19.91 -6.75 24.45
C PHE A 125 18.60 -7.56 24.49
N PHE A 126 18.46 -8.47 25.47
CA PHE A 126 17.42 -9.51 25.49
C PHE A 126 15.96 -9.03 25.67
N LEU A 127 15.74 -7.73 25.90
CA LEU A 127 14.40 -7.10 25.93
C LEU A 127 14.24 -5.99 24.87
N ALA A 128 15.17 -5.88 23.91
CA ALA A 128 15.15 -4.81 22.92
C ALA A 128 13.82 -4.78 22.12
N ASP A 129 13.31 -5.93 21.69
CA ASP A 129 12.06 -6.01 20.91
C ASP A 129 10.83 -5.60 21.73
N GLN A 130 10.79 -5.96 23.02
CA GLN A 130 9.70 -5.56 23.93
C GLN A 130 9.72 -4.05 24.22
N LEU A 131 10.91 -3.46 24.37
CA LEU A 131 11.08 -2.02 24.52
C LEU A 131 10.75 -1.28 23.22
N LEU A 132 11.12 -1.83 22.06
CA LEU A 132 10.78 -1.31 20.73
C LEU A 132 9.27 -1.30 20.51
N GLN A 133 8.56 -2.36 20.92
CA GLN A 133 7.10 -2.41 20.85
C GLN A 133 6.45 -1.33 21.74
N ARG A 134 7.00 -1.06 22.93
CA ARG A 134 6.51 0.02 23.81
C ARG A 134 6.77 1.42 23.24
N VAL A 135 7.97 1.68 22.71
CA VAL A 135 8.32 2.96 22.06
C VAL A 135 7.47 3.19 20.80
N SER A 136 7.22 2.13 20.01
CA SER A 136 6.33 2.20 18.85
C SER A 136 4.90 2.55 19.26
N LYS A 137 4.35 1.90 20.30
CA LYS A 137 3.04 2.24 20.84
C LYS A 137 2.96 3.70 21.30
N LEU A 138 3.97 4.20 22.02
CA LEU A 138 4.02 5.60 22.47
C LEU A 138 4.05 6.60 21.30
N ARG A 139 4.75 6.28 20.21
CA ARG A 139 4.72 7.05 18.96
C ARG A 139 3.32 7.07 18.35
N ASP A 140 2.65 5.93 18.31
CA ASP A 140 1.33 5.79 17.68
C ASP A 140 0.23 6.46 18.52
N ASP A 141 0.32 6.38 19.85
CA ASP A 141 -0.50 7.16 20.80
C ASP A 141 -0.28 8.68 20.63
N LEU A 142 0.95 9.15 20.35
CA LEU A 142 1.23 10.56 20.05
C LEU A 142 0.60 11.01 18.73
N LEU A 143 0.66 10.18 17.69
CA LEU A 143 0.03 10.46 16.39
C LEU A 143 -1.50 10.51 16.51
N ALA A 144 -2.10 9.58 17.26
CA ALA A 144 -3.51 9.60 17.60
C ALA A 144 -3.89 10.90 18.33
N MET A 145 -3.13 11.31 19.35
CA MET A 145 -3.35 12.57 20.07
C MET A 145 -3.22 13.81 19.16
N ARG A 146 -2.27 13.84 18.22
CA ARG A 146 -2.15 14.94 17.25
C ARG A 146 -3.36 15.05 16.32
N ASN A 147 -3.89 13.91 15.87
CA ASN A 147 -5.09 13.85 15.04
C ASN A 147 -6.35 14.28 15.83
N GLU A 148 -6.46 13.88 17.10
CA GLU A 148 -7.53 14.31 18.00
C GLU A 148 -7.49 15.83 18.25
N CYS A 149 -6.32 16.38 18.57
CA CYS A 149 -6.10 17.82 18.70
C CYS A 149 -6.49 18.56 17.42
N SER A 150 -6.02 18.08 16.26
CA SER A 150 -6.34 18.69 14.96
C SER A 150 -7.84 18.64 14.68
N SER A 151 -8.55 17.58 15.08
CA SER A 151 -10.01 17.48 14.93
C SER A 151 -10.76 18.49 15.81
N VAL A 152 -10.35 18.66 17.08
CA VAL A 152 -10.98 19.61 18.02
C VAL A 152 -10.71 21.06 17.60
N TYR A 153 -9.44 21.41 17.32
CA TYR A 153 -9.06 22.79 16.99
C TYR A 153 -9.47 23.20 15.57
N SER A 154 -9.59 22.29 14.60
CA SER A 154 -10.17 22.63 13.28
C SER A 154 -11.66 22.93 13.37
N LYS A 155 -12.44 22.16 14.15
CA LYS A 155 -13.87 22.44 14.43
C LYS A 155 -14.06 23.81 15.10
N GLY A 156 -13.19 24.19 16.03
CA GLY A 156 -13.23 25.53 16.65
C GLY A 156 -12.75 26.67 15.73
N ARG A 157 -11.99 26.39 14.67
CA ARG A 157 -11.61 27.35 13.63
C ARG A 157 -12.63 27.45 12.48
N THR A 158 -13.61 26.55 12.42
CA THR A 158 -14.67 26.47 11.40
C THR A 158 -16.06 26.58 12.03
N LEU A 159 -16.24 27.57 12.93
CA LEU A 159 -17.51 27.82 13.61
C LEU A 159 -18.66 28.07 12.62
N SER A 160 -19.68 27.21 12.67
CA SER A 160 -20.96 27.45 12.00
C SER A 160 -21.64 28.71 12.55
N THR A 161 -22.44 29.40 11.73
CA THR A 161 -23.27 30.53 12.14
C THR A 161 -24.19 30.23 13.34
N GLU A 162 -24.57 28.96 13.54
CA GLU A 162 -25.30 28.51 14.73
C GLU A 162 -24.41 28.45 15.98
N GLN A 163 -23.16 27.98 15.85
CA GLN A 163 -22.21 27.89 16.95
C GLN A 163 -21.67 29.26 17.36
N THR A 164 -21.47 30.17 16.40
CA THR A 164 -21.13 31.57 16.67
C THR A 164 -22.22 32.27 17.50
N LYS A 165 -23.51 31.95 17.28
CA LYS A 165 -24.59 32.43 18.17
C LYS A 165 -24.47 31.87 19.59
N MET A 166 -24.12 30.60 19.76
CA MET A 166 -23.91 30.00 21.09
C MET A 166 -22.69 30.62 21.80
N MET A 167 -21.59 30.86 21.07
CA MET A 167 -20.38 31.51 21.59
C MET A 167 -20.69 32.95 22.04
N ILE A 168 -21.43 33.71 21.24
CA ILE A 168 -21.95 35.04 21.61
C ILE A 168 -22.89 34.93 22.83
N SER A 169 -23.74 33.91 22.92
CA SER A 169 -24.62 33.68 24.07
C SER A 169 -23.85 33.35 25.36
N GLY A 170 -22.78 32.56 25.29
CA GLY A 170 -21.91 32.26 26.43
C GLY A 170 -21.14 33.48 26.92
N ILE A 171 -20.58 34.26 25.99
CA ILE A 171 -19.97 35.57 26.27
C ILE A 171 -21.01 36.53 26.88
N THR A 172 -22.25 36.53 26.37
CA THR A 172 -23.35 37.35 26.89
C THR A 172 -23.77 36.93 28.30
N GLN A 173 -23.73 35.64 28.66
CA GLN A 173 -23.94 35.22 30.06
C GLN A 173 -22.77 35.62 30.96
N SER A 174 -21.52 35.44 30.52
CA SER A 174 -20.33 35.78 31.31
C SER A 174 -20.13 37.28 31.54
N LEU A 175 -20.66 38.14 30.67
CA LEU A 175 -20.58 39.60 30.82
C LEU A 175 -21.74 40.19 31.63
N ASN A 176 -22.95 39.60 31.58
CA ASN A 176 -24.12 40.14 32.29
C ASN A 176 -24.16 39.87 33.81
N SER A 177 -23.20 39.12 34.37
CA SER A 177 -22.94 39.10 35.82
C SER A 177 -22.08 40.27 36.32
N GLY A 178 -21.58 41.14 35.44
CA GLY A 178 -20.62 42.21 35.74
C GLY A 178 -21.13 43.63 35.43
N PHE A 179 -21.97 44.16 36.32
CA PHE A 179 -22.31 45.59 36.51
C PHE A 179 -21.93 46.63 35.42
N SER A 180 -22.97 47.19 34.80
CA SER A 180 -23.11 48.63 34.50
C SER A 180 -22.14 49.35 33.53
N SER A 181 -22.62 49.69 32.33
CA SER A 181 -22.84 51.11 31.96
C SER A 181 -23.59 51.35 30.63
N ASN A 182 -24.53 52.32 30.67
CA ASN A 182 -25.02 53.19 29.59
C ASN A 182 -25.58 52.65 28.25
N LEU A 183 -26.92 52.51 28.25
CA LEU A 183 -27.89 53.20 27.36
C LEU A 183 -28.05 52.83 25.86
N ASN A 184 -29.33 52.73 25.48
CA ASN A 184 -29.92 52.31 24.18
C ASN A 184 -29.89 53.44 23.11
N ALA A 185 -30.36 53.29 21.84
CA ALA A 185 -31.35 52.35 21.30
C ALA A 185 -31.39 52.17 19.76
N GLY A 186 -31.97 51.05 19.31
CA GLY A 186 -32.65 50.88 18.00
C GLY A 186 -31.97 49.94 16.99
N LEU A 187 -32.66 49.16 16.13
CA LEU A 187 -34.10 48.86 15.96
C LEU A 187 -34.35 47.54 15.19
N THR A 188 -34.93 46.50 15.83
CA THR A 188 -35.76 45.39 15.20
C THR A 188 -35.06 44.46 14.16
N PRO A 189 -35.69 43.40 13.55
CA PRO A 189 -37.02 42.78 13.79
C PRO A 189 -37.08 41.21 13.88
N SER A 190 -38.22 40.68 14.37
CA SER A 190 -38.79 39.32 14.11
C SER A 190 -38.05 38.07 14.69
N LEU A 191 -38.65 36.88 14.91
CA LEU A 191 -39.83 36.22 14.29
C LEU A 191 -40.76 35.43 15.26
N THR A 192 -42.06 35.39 14.91
CA THR A 192 -43.09 34.34 15.20
C THR A 192 -43.49 34.01 16.66
N PRO A 193 -44.75 33.56 16.86
CA PRO A 193 -44.96 32.17 17.31
C PRO A 193 -46.26 31.49 16.78
N THR A 194 -46.38 30.16 16.99
CA THR A 194 -47.63 29.33 17.02
C THR A 194 -48.52 29.24 15.76
N LEU A 195 -49.33 28.18 15.51
CA LEU A 195 -49.30 26.73 15.83
C LEU A 195 -50.32 26.00 14.89
N THR A 196 -50.22 24.67 14.82
CA THR A 196 -51.13 23.65 14.23
C THR A 196 -52.63 23.76 14.63
N PRO A 197 -53.61 23.05 14.02
CA PRO A 197 -53.52 21.84 13.15
C PRO A 197 -54.38 21.96 11.84
N SER A 198 -54.77 20.94 11.05
CA SER A 198 -54.83 19.47 11.22
C SER A 198 -54.95 18.68 9.89
N LEU A 199 -54.63 17.37 9.97
CA LEU A 199 -55.12 16.24 9.15
C LEU A 199 -54.61 16.03 7.70
N THR A 200 -54.17 14.80 7.48
CA THR A 200 -53.92 14.06 6.22
C THR A 200 -55.18 13.22 5.87
N PRO A 201 -55.22 12.31 4.85
CA PRO A 201 -54.20 11.91 3.87
C PRO A 201 -54.64 11.72 2.38
N GLY A 202 -53.65 11.80 1.48
CA GLY A 202 -53.48 10.89 0.32
C GLY A 202 -54.33 11.11 -0.95
N GLY A 203 -53.87 10.52 -2.06
CA GLY A 203 -54.65 10.35 -3.31
C GLY A 203 -53.90 10.74 -4.60
N LEU A 204 -53.82 9.81 -5.55
CA LEU A 204 -53.29 10.07 -6.91
C LEU A 204 -54.30 10.75 -7.84
N ALA A 205 -53.75 11.28 -8.94
CA ALA A 205 -54.35 11.43 -10.27
C ALA A 205 -55.26 12.62 -10.61
N THR A 206 -55.12 13.06 -11.86
CA THR A 206 -56.14 13.72 -12.70
C THR A 206 -57.36 12.80 -12.87
N PRO A 207 -58.61 13.31 -13.09
CA PRO A 207 -58.89 14.24 -14.19
C PRO A 207 -60.05 15.26 -14.03
N GLY A 208 -60.08 16.25 -14.94
CA GLY A 208 -61.21 16.47 -15.87
C GLY A 208 -62.55 17.08 -15.40
N THR A 209 -62.96 18.13 -16.12
CA THR A 209 -64.33 18.69 -16.25
C THR A 209 -64.92 19.43 -15.03
N GLY A 210 -65.70 20.51 -15.19
CA GLY A 210 -65.97 21.27 -16.42
C GLY A 210 -66.99 22.42 -16.27
N THR A 211 -67.15 23.17 -17.37
CA THR A 211 -68.13 24.25 -17.72
C THR A 211 -67.73 25.69 -17.37
N THR A 212 -67.86 26.72 -18.23
CA THR A 212 -68.21 26.90 -19.68
C THR A 212 -67.45 28.15 -20.19
N PHE A 213 -67.18 28.44 -21.48
CA PHE A 213 -67.86 28.12 -22.74
C PHE A 213 -66.90 27.77 -23.90
N SER A 214 -67.46 27.12 -24.92
CA SER A 214 -66.89 26.72 -26.24
C SER A 214 -67.06 27.83 -27.31
N SER A 215 -66.45 27.81 -28.51
CA SER A 215 -65.47 26.90 -29.15
C SER A 215 -64.82 27.56 -30.39
N SER A 216 -63.69 27.02 -30.84
CA SER A 216 -63.05 27.27 -32.14
C SER A 216 -63.73 26.53 -33.31
N LEU A 217 -63.42 26.89 -34.56
CA LEU A 217 -62.73 26.02 -35.54
C LEU A 217 -62.42 26.70 -36.89
N THR A 218 -61.65 26.03 -37.74
CA THR A 218 -61.11 26.48 -39.04
C THR A 218 -61.58 25.58 -40.20
N GLN A 219 -61.53 26.08 -41.46
CA GLN A 219 -60.99 25.40 -42.68
C GLN A 219 -61.35 26.13 -43.99
N THR A 220 -61.11 25.51 -45.16
CA THR A 220 -60.65 26.15 -46.43
C THR A 220 -61.38 25.70 -47.71
N CYS A 221 -61.12 26.42 -48.83
CA CYS A 221 -61.30 26.06 -50.25
C CYS A 221 -62.60 26.46 -51.00
N LEU A 222 -62.56 26.33 -52.35
CA LEU A 222 -63.29 27.06 -53.43
C LEU A 222 -64.09 26.10 -54.36
N PRO A 223 -64.82 26.52 -55.44
CA PRO A 223 -65.45 27.80 -55.88
C PRO A 223 -67.00 27.57 -56.07
N PRO A 224 -67.77 27.86 -57.18
CA PRO A 224 -67.72 28.87 -58.28
C PRO A 224 -69.06 29.59 -58.69
N SER A 225 -68.92 30.68 -59.46
CA SER A 225 -69.77 31.22 -60.58
C SER A 225 -71.33 31.15 -60.60
N LEU A 226 -72.02 32.31 -60.69
CA LEU A 226 -72.66 32.86 -61.93
C LEU A 226 -73.37 34.23 -61.74
N THR A 227 -73.74 34.88 -62.85
CA THR A 227 -74.27 36.27 -63.08
C THR A 227 -75.81 36.31 -63.25
N PRO A 228 -76.58 37.46 -63.28
CA PRO A 228 -76.36 38.63 -64.19
C PRO A 228 -76.95 40.07 -63.93
N VAL A 229 -76.26 41.09 -64.52
CA VAL A 229 -76.79 42.29 -65.28
C VAL A 229 -77.58 43.38 -64.52
N MET A 230 -77.59 44.69 -64.86
CA MET A 230 -76.99 45.48 -65.97
C MET A 230 -75.92 46.49 -65.45
N THR A 231 -75.79 47.82 -65.69
CA THR A 231 -76.48 48.92 -66.45
C THR A 231 -75.42 50.01 -66.82
N PRO A 232 -75.65 50.97 -67.75
CA PRO A 232 -74.58 51.85 -68.29
C PRO A 232 -74.38 53.17 -67.52
N GLY A 233 -73.34 54.00 -67.76
CA GLY A 233 -72.18 53.88 -68.66
C GLY A 233 -71.97 55.09 -69.60
N LEU A 234 -70.79 55.75 -69.56
CA LEU A 234 -70.32 56.79 -70.51
C LEU A 234 -68.81 57.07 -70.37
N GLN A 235 -68.19 57.72 -71.36
CA GLN A 235 -66.75 58.08 -71.42
C GLN A 235 -66.44 59.45 -70.78
N PRO A 236 -65.16 59.81 -70.48
CA PRO A 236 -64.19 60.30 -71.49
C PRO A 236 -63.00 59.33 -71.71
N GLY A 237 -62.06 59.53 -72.64
CA GLY A 237 -61.79 60.70 -73.50
C GLY A 237 -60.43 61.31 -73.15
N ALA A 238 -59.42 61.12 -74.01
CA ALA A 238 -58.02 61.35 -73.67
C ALA A 238 -57.54 62.81 -73.84
N LEU A 239 -56.58 63.21 -73.02
CA LEU A 239 -55.53 64.17 -73.37
C LEU A 239 -54.16 63.59 -72.95
N GLN A 240 -53.11 64.06 -73.62
CA GLN A 240 -51.82 63.36 -73.71
C GLN A 240 -50.70 64.15 -73.01
N ALA A 241 -49.66 63.43 -72.59
CA ALA A 241 -48.60 63.91 -71.71
C ALA A 241 -47.84 65.15 -72.21
N TYR A 242 -47.35 65.95 -71.24
CA TYR A 242 -46.08 66.66 -71.35
C TYR A 242 -45.45 66.85 -69.97
N MET A 243 -44.34 66.17 -69.70
CA MET A 243 -43.26 66.55 -68.77
C MET A 243 -42.15 65.49 -68.84
N GLY A 244 -41.00 65.88 -69.37
CA GLY A 244 -39.79 65.07 -69.40
C GLY A 244 -38.56 65.97 -69.32
N GLY A 245 -37.87 65.93 -68.19
CA GLY A 245 -36.57 66.57 -67.95
C GLY A 245 -35.69 65.55 -67.21
N VAL A 246 -34.64 64.97 -67.80
CA VAL A 246 -33.38 65.56 -68.30
C VAL A 246 -32.41 65.89 -67.17
N VAL A 247 -31.33 65.09 -67.11
CA VAL A 247 -30.13 65.38 -66.33
C VAL A 247 -29.33 66.47 -67.06
N GLY A 248 -28.92 67.52 -66.35
CA GLY A 248 -28.44 68.75 -66.99
C GLY A 248 -26.94 68.76 -67.38
N ALA A 249 -26.64 69.46 -68.48
CA ALA A 249 -25.33 70.04 -68.78
C ALA A 249 -25.45 71.10 -69.90
N GLY A 250 -24.63 72.15 -69.85
CA GLY A 250 -24.46 73.13 -70.94
C GLY A 250 -25.54 74.22 -70.99
N GLY A 251 -25.11 75.47 -71.17
CA GLY A 251 -25.99 76.63 -71.20
C GLY A 251 -26.25 77.19 -72.61
N ALA A 252 -27.49 77.58 -72.87
CA ALA A 252 -27.84 78.57 -73.87
C ALA A 252 -29.02 79.40 -73.31
N VAL A 253 -28.89 80.73 -73.29
CA VAL A 253 -30.02 81.62 -72.95
C VAL A 253 -30.82 81.83 -74.23
N ASP A 254 -31.86 81.02 -74.42
CA ASP A 254 -32.79 81.17 -75.54
C ASP A 254 -33.94 82.12 -75.14
N PRO A 255 -34.07 83.31 -75.75
CA PRO A 255 -35.01 84.35 -75.31
C PRO A 255 -36.48 84.09 -75.71
N GLY A 256 -36.97 82.86 -75.50
CA GLY A 256 -38.34 82.45 -75.82
C GLY A 256 -39.36 82.67 -74.70
N ALA A 257 -38.95 82.71 -73.43
CA ALA A 257 -39.82 82.79 -72.25
C ALA A 257 -40.48 84.17 -72.02
N LEU A 258 -40.59 84.99 -73.06
CA LEU A 258 -41.17 86.35 -73.02
C LEU A 258 -42.44 86.44 -73.89
N GLN A 259 -43.22 85.34 -73.96
CA GLN A 259 -44.49 85.25 -74.68
C GLN A 259 -45.63 85.99 -73.96
N GLN A 260 -45.42 87.29 -73.76
CA GLN A 260 -46.41 88.35 -73.66
C GLN A 260 -47.57 88.10 -72.68
N LEU A 261 -47.40 88.64 -71.46
CA LEU A 261 -48.51 89.02 -70.57
C LEU A 261 -49.50 89.92 -71.33
N LYS A 262 -50.45 89.31 -72.04
CA LYS A 262 -51.71 89.95 -72.42
C LYS A 262 -52.58 90.07 -71.17
N LEU A 263 -52.16 90.98 -70.30
CA LEU A 263 -53.04 91.65 -69.36
C LEU A 263 -54.31 92.00 -70.12
N MET A 264 -55.42 91.42 -69.64
CA MET A 264 -56.71 91.48 -70.31
C MET A 264 -57.05 92.94 -70.63
N GLN A 265 -57.10 93.31 -71.91
CA GLN A 265 -57.27 94.70 -72.34
C GLN A 265 -58.72 95.13 -72.11
N ILE A 266 -59.02 95.47 -70.86
CA ILE A 266 -60.28 96.04 -70.44
C ILE A 266 -60.41 97.40 -71.13
N ARG A 267 -61.21 97.43 -72.20
CA ARG A 267 -61.71 98.66 -72.82
C ARG A 267 -62.26 99.54 -71.70
N LYS A 268 -61.85 100.80 -71.58
CA LYS A 268 -62.51 101.73 -70.65
C LYS A 268 -63.84 102.21 -71.26
N PRO A 269 -64.89 102.46 -70.46
CA PRO A 269 -66.09 103.14 -70.95
C PRO A 269 -65.71 104.51 -71.54
N LEU A 270 -66.39 104.93 -72.61
CA LEU A 270 -66.15 106.24 -73.20
C LEU A 270 -66.60 107.35 -72.25
N LEU A 271 -65.81 108.41 -72.11
CA LEU A 271 -66.16 109.59 -71.30
C LEU A 271 -67.26 110.39 -72.00
N LYS A 272 -68.21 110.96 -71.26
CA LYS A 272 -69.28 111.84 -71.82
C LYS A 272 -68.69 112.96 -72.68
N SER A 273 -67.57 113.55 -72.24
CA SER A 273 -66.82 114.58 -72.98
C SER A 273 -66.26 114.11 -74.33
N SER A 274 -66.02 112.81 -74.53
CA SER A 274 -65.56 112.24 -75.79
C SER A 274 -66.68 111.92 -76.79
N MET A 275 -67.95 112.12 -76.38
CA MET A 275 -69.13 111.93 -77.24
C MET A 275 -69.76 113.25 -77.73
N MET A 276 -69.15 114.40 -77.41
CA MET A 276 -69.71 115.72 -77.75
C MET A 276 -69.37 116.10 -79.20
N ASP A 277 -70.25 115.76 -80.15
CA ASP A 277 -70.23 116.26 -81.53
C ASP A 277 -71.09 117.54 -81.62
N PRO A 278 -70.62 118.63 -82.26
CA PRO A 278 -71.38 119.88 -82.41
C PRO A 278 -72.70 119.76 -83.21
N ASN A 279 -72.94 118.65 -83.91
CA ASN A 279 -74.22 118.36 -84.58
C ASN A 279 -75.21 117.53 -83.72
N MET A 280 -74.80 117.02 -82.55
CA MET A 280 -75.68 116.26 -81.65
C MET A 280 -76.28 117.15 -80.56
N THR A 281 -77.52 116.90 -80.17
CA THR A 281 -78.10 117.55 -78.97
C THR A 281 -77.51 116.95 -77.69
N GLU A 282 -77.50 117.73 -76.59
CA GLU A 282 -77.03 117.23 -75.29
C GLU A 282 -77.85 116.01 -74.82
N GLU A 283 -79.13 115.90 -75.20
CA GLU A 283 -79.98 114.75 -74.89
C GLU A 283 -79.55 113.48 -75.66
N GLU A 284 -79.16 113.59 -76.93
CA GLU A 284 -78.62 112.49 -77.73
C GLU A 284 -77.24 112.04 -77.25
N VAL A 285 -76.35 112.99 -76.90
CA VAL A 285 -75.03 112.70 -76.31
C VAL A 285 -75.19 111.90 -75.01
N ASN A 286 -76.10 112.32 -74.13
CA ASN A 286 -76.38 111.60 -72.88
C ASN A 286 -77.00 110.21 -73.13
N MET A 287 -77.93 110.07 -74.08
CA MET A 287 -78.51 108.78 -74.47
C MET A 287 -77.47 107.79 -75.03
N ASN A 288 -76.52 108.28 -75.82
CA ASN A 288 -75.42 107.48 -76.36
C ASN A 288 -74.42 107.09 -75.26
N PHE A 289 -74.13 108.00 -74.33
CA PHE A 289 -73.27 107.73 -73.17
C PHE A 289 -73.82 106.60 -72.29
N VAL A 290 -75.10 106.65 -71.88
CA VAL A 290 -75.72 105.56 -71.12
C VAL A 290 -75.79 104.25 -71.94
N GLN A 291 -75.89 104.32 -73.26
CA GLN A 291 -75.85 103.12 -74.10
C GLN A 291 -74.46 102.47 -74.14
N ASP A 292 -73.36 103.23 -74.25
CA ASP A 292 -72.00 102.65 -74.16
C ASP A 292 -71.72 102.10 -72.76
N LEU A 293 -72.18 102.77 -71.70
CA LEU A 293 -72.10 102.26 -70.33
C LEU A 293 -72.87 100.94 -70.16
N LEU A 294 -74.06 100.79 -70.75
CA LEU A 294 -74.81 99.53 -70.77
C LEU A 294 -74.06 98.43 -71.53
N ASN A 295 -73.58 98.75 -72.73
CA ASN A 295 -72.80 97.83 -73.57
C ASN A 295 -71.53 97.36 -72.85
N TRP A 296 -70.85 98.26 -72.13
CA TRP A 296 -69.65 97.95 -71.34
C TRP A 296 -69.95 96.98 -70.20
N VAL A 297 -71.01 97.23 -69.41
CA VAL A 297 -71.39 96.34 -68.30
C VAL A 297 -71.79 94.95 -68.82
N GLU A 298 -72.44 94.88 -69.99
CA GLU A 298 -72.77 93.61 -70.65
C GLU A 298 -71.52 92.89 -71.19
N GLU A 299 -70.59 93.60 -71.84
CA GLU A 299 -69.31 93.06 -72.30
C GLU A 299 -68.48 92.50 -71.12
N MET A 300 -68.34 93.29 -70.05
CA MET A 300 -67.61 92.88 -68.86
C MET A 300 -68.27 91.72 -68.10
N GLN A 301 -69.60 91.63 -68.08
CA GLN A 301 -70.28 90.46 -67.51
C GLN A 301 -69.99 89.20 -68.35
N VAL A 302 -70.05 89.29 -69.69
CA VAL A 302 -69.73 88.15 -70.57
C VAL A 302 -68.27 87.72 -70.44
N GLN A 303 -67.34 88.67 -70.30
CA GLN A 303 -65.93 88.39 -70.03
C GLN A 303 -65.74 87.69 -68.66
N LEU A 304 -66.46 88.14 -67.63
CA LEU A 304 -66.38 87.61 -66.26
C LEU A 304 -66.99 86.22 -66.12
N ASP A 305 -68.13 85.98 -66.78
CA ASP A 305 -68.85 84.71 -66.79
C ASP A 305 -68.09 83.62 -67.59
N ARG A 306 -67.24 84.02 -68.56
CA ARG A 306 -66.39 83.13 -69.35
C ARG A 306 -64.98 82.90 -68.78
N GLY A 307 -64.58 83.63 -67.73
CA GLY A 307 -63.21 83.57 -67.22
C GLY A 307 -62.89 82.21 -66.57
N GLU A 308 -61.78 81.60 -66.98
CA GLU A 308 -61.26 80.35 -66.40
C GLU A 308 -60.73 80.54 -64.96
N TRP A 309 -60.49 79.44 -64.25
CA TRP A 309 -60.10 79.45 -62.82
C TRP A 309 -58.66 78.99 -62.55
N GLY A 310 -58.03 78.30 -63.49
CA GLY A 310 -56.71 77.69 -63.34
C GLY A 310 -56.76 76.21 -62.90
N SER A 311 -55.77 75.46 -63.37
CA SER A 311 -55.54 74.03 -63.10
C SER A 311 -54.41 73.76 -62.10
N ASP A 312 -53.61 74.77 -61.81
CA ASP A 312 -52.28 74.69 -61.20
C ASP A 312 -51.93 76.05 -60.58
N LEU A 313 -50.93 76.11 -59.69
CA LEU A 313 -50.59 77.35 -58.98
C LEU A 313 -50.27 78.54 -59.92
N PRO A 314 -49.38 78.41 -60.93
CA PRO A 314 -49.11 79.50 -61.88
C PRO A 314 -50.33 80.00 -62.66
N SER A 315 -51.21 79.11 -63.13
CA SER A 315 -52.43 79.53 -63.83
C SER A 315 -53.44 80.18 -62.89
N VAL A 316 -53.66 79.65 -61.68
CA VAL A 316 -54.51 80.26 -60.65
C VAL A 316 -54.02 81.68 -60.29
N GLU A 317 -52.71 81.87 -60.10
CA GLU A 317 -52.10 83.19 -59.85
C GLU A 317 -52.32 84.15 -61.03
N THR A 318 -52.14 83.66 -62.26
CA THR A 318 -52.35 84.44 -63.49
C THR A 318 -53.82 84.86 -63.64
N HIS A 319 -54.79 83.99 -63.36
CA HIS A 319 -56.22 84.34 -63.39
C HIS A 319 -56.61 85.28 -62.24
N LEU A 320 -56.04 85.12 -61.06
CA LEU A 320 -56.27 86.01 -59.91
C LEU A 320 -55.75 87.43 -60.18
N GLU A 321 -54.55 87.60 -60.72
CA GLU A 321 -54.00 88.95 -61.00
C GLU A 321 -54.73 89.64 -62.17
N ASN A 322 -55.05 88.90 -63.23
CA ASN A 322 -55.92 89.43 -64.30
C ASN A 322 -57.30 89.83 -63.75
N HIS A 323 -57.88 89.04 -62.83
CA HIS A 323 -59.17 89.37 -62.21
C HIS A 323 -59.08 90.57 -61.25
N LYS A 324 -57.98 90.77 -60.50
CA LYS A 324 -57.77 92.01 -59.72
C LYS A 324 -57.80 93.26 -60.60
N SER A 325 -57.15 93.19 -61.78
CA SER A 325 -57.16 94.27 -62.77
C SER A 325 -58.58 94.54 -63.28
N MET A 326 -59.31 93.49 -63.65
CA MET A 326 -60.72 93.57 -64.07
C MET A 326 -61.64 94.10 -62.95
N HIS A 327 -61.45 93.66 -61.70
CA HIS A 327 -62.23 94.09 -60.56
C HIS A 327 -62.03 95.58 -60.29
N ARG A 328 -60.79 96.07 -60.32
CA ARG A 328 -60.47 97.50 -60.17
C ARG A 328 -61.17 98.36 -61.24
N ALA A 329 -61.17 97.93 -62.50
CA ALA A 329 -61.88 98.62 -63.57
C ALA A 329 -63.41 98.65 -63.34
N ILE A 330 -63.98 97.57 -62.79
CA ILE A 330 -65.40 97.49 -62.40
C ILE A 330 -65.70 98.41 -61.20
N GLU A 331 -64.78 98.60 -60.25
CA GLU A 331 -64.98 99.58 -59.17
C GLU A 331 -64.80 101.03 -59.65
N GLU A 332 -63.83 101.32 -60.52
CA GLU A 332 -63.65 102.63 -61.18
C GLU A 332 -64.90 103.08 -61.95
N PHE A 333 -65.62 102.15 -62.60
CA PHE A 333 -66.86 102.41 -63.35
C PHE A 333 -67.95 103.10 -62.51
N GLN A 334 -67.94 102.98 -61.18
CA GLN A 334 -68.89 103.67 -60.31
C GLN A 334 -68.85 105.21 -60.50
N MET A 335 -67.74 105.79 -60.99
CA MET A 335 -67.68 107.22 -61.30
C MET A 335 -68.47 107.58 -62.57
N SER A 336 -68.34 106.80 -63.63
CA SER A 336 -69.14 106.97 -64.86
C SER A 336 -70.64 106.79 -64.60
N LEU A 337 -71.00 105.88 -63.69
CA LEU A 337 -72.39 105.70 -63.25
C LEU A 337 -72.93 106.93 -62.49
N LYS A 338 -72.09 107.62 -61.69
CA LYS A 338 -72.48 108.90 -61.04
C LYS A 338 -72.65 110.01 -62.06
N GLU A 339 -71.80 110.08 -63.09
CA GLU A 339 -71.93 111.05 -64.19
C GLU A 339 -73.24 110.84 -64.98
N ALA A 340 -73.64 109.59 -65.23
CA ALA A 340 -74.92 109.26 -65.84
C ALA A 340 -76.13 109.67 -64.97
N LYS A 341 -76.07 109.45 -63.64
CA LYS A 341 -77.08 109.91 -62.67
C LYS A 341 -77.22 111.44 -62.63
N ILE A 342 -76.11 112.19 -62.67
CA ILE A 342 -76.14 113.66 -62.71
C ILE A 342 -76.79 114.14 -64.01
N SER A 343 -76.49 113.46 -65.12
CA SER A 343 -77.01 113.80 -66.45
C SER A 343 -78.53 113.59 -66.58
N GLU A 344 -79.13 112.69 -65.79
CA GLU A 344 -80.59 112.52 -65.72
C GLU A 344 -81.31 113.84 -65.37
N ILE A 345 -80.71 114.66 -64.50
CA ILE A 345 -81.27 115.95 -64.06
C ILE A 345 -81.45 116.90 -65.25
N GLN A 346 -80.55 116.83 -66.23
CA GLN A 346 -80.51 117.69 -67.42
C GLN A 346 -81.52 117.31 -68.52
N MET A 347 -82.15 116.12 -68.44
CA MET A 347 -83.08 115.62 -69.46
C MET A 347 -84.47 116.27 -69.39
N ALA A 348 -85.03 116.66 -70.54
CA ALA A 348 -86.41 117.13 -70.69
C ALA A 348 -87.43 115.98 -70.93
N GLN A 349 -88.70 116.27 -70.71
CA GLN A 349 -89.81 115.37 -71.05
C GLN A 349 -90.15 115.51 -72.55
N PRO A 350 -90.39 114.42 -73.31
CA PRO A 350 -90.60 113.05 -72.85
C PRO A 350 -89.35 112.16 -72.76
N VAL A 351 -88.21 112.61 -73.29
CA VAL A 351 -86.97 111.80 -73.46
C VAL A 351 -86.46 111.24 -72.13
N LYS A 352 -86.57 112.04 -71.05
CA LYS A 352 -86.19 111.69 -69.67
C LYS A 352 -86.67 110.31 -69.22
N ASN A 353 -87.90 109.90 -69.52
CA ASN A 353 -88.43 108.62 -69.00
C ASN A 353 -87.65 107.42 -69.57
N SER A 354 -87.37 107.44 -70.87
CA SER A 354 -86.54 106.44 -71.54
C SER A 354 -85.09 106.46 -71.05
N TYR A 355 -84.58 107.63 -70.65
CA TYR A 355 -83.26 107.76 -70.01
C TYR A 355 -83.26 107.11 -68.62
N SER A 356 -84.27 107.40 -67.78
CA SER A 356 -84.44 106.79 -66.45
C SER A 356 -84.57 105.27 -66.53
N ASP A 357 -85.32 104.72 -67.50
CA ASP A 357 -85.42 103.27 -67.72
C ASP A 357 -84.06 102.63 -68.07
N LYS A 358 -83.29 103.26 -68.96
CA LYS A 358 -81.93 102.82 -69.30
C LYS A 358 -80.96 102.94 -68.12
N LEU A 359 -81.05 104.02 -67.34
CA LEU A 359 -80.22 104.24 -66.15
C LEU A 359 -80.54 103.23 -65.04
N ALA A 360 -81.82 102.95 -64.78
CA ALA A 360 -82.24 101.92 -63.83
C ALA A 360 -81.78 100.52 -64.27
N LYS A 361 -81.84 100.21 -65.57
CA LYS A 361 -81.26 98.98 -66.13
C LYS A 361 -79.73 98.94 -65.91
N LEU A 362 -79.03 100.04 -66.15
CA LEU A 362 -77.59 100.15 -65.97
C LEU A 362 -77.18 99.95 -64.51
N GLU A 363 -77.91 100.53 -63.56
CA GLU A 363 -77.68 100.34 -62.12
C GLU A 363 -77.89 98.88 -61.69
N ALA A 364 -78.95 98.24 -62.17
CA ALA A 364 -79.23 96.84 -61.88
C ALA A 364 -78.16 95.89 -62.49
N GLN A 365 -77.76 96.12 -63.74
CA GLN A 365 -76.71 95.34 -64.39
C GLN A 365 -75.34 95.59 -63.73
N TYR A 366 -75.02 96.83 -63.37
CA TYR A 366 -73.77 97.15 -62.67
C TYR A 366 -73.73 96.53 -61.26
N GLY A 367 -74.84 96.57 -60.52
CA GLY A 367 -74.97 95.89 -59.23
C GLY A 367 -74.74 94.38 -59.34
N LYS A 368 -75.31 93.74 -60.37
CA LYS A 368 -75.05 92.32 -60.69
C LYS A 368 -73.58 92.08 -61.02
N LEU A 369 -72.98 92.89 -61.90
CA LEU A 369 -71.58 92.76 -62.33
C LEU A 369 -70.62 92.90 -61.15
N LEU A 370 -70.78 93.95 -60.32
CA LEU A 370 -69.95 94.19 -59.15
C LEU A 370 -70.07 93.06 -58.12
N ASN A 371 -71.28 92.56 -57.86
CA ASN A 371 -71.47 91.41 -56.96
C ASN A 371 -70.86 90.11 -57.52
N SER A 372 -71.01 89.87 -58.83
CA SER A 372 -70.36 88.74 -59.52
C SER A 372 -68.84 88.84 -59.44
N SER A 373 -68.29 90.05 -59.59
CA SER A 373 -66.86 90.34 -59.53
C SER A 373 -66.25 90.20 -58.13
N ARG A 374 -66.97 90.62 -57.08
CA ARG A 374 -66.58 90.35 -55.68
C ARG A 374 -66.65 88.87 -55.33
N THR A 375 -67.67 88.16 -55.83
CA THR A 375 -67.78 86.70 -55.66
C THR A 375 -66.64 85.98 -56.37
N ARG A 376 -66.31 86.38 -57.60
CA ARG A 376 -65.19 85.82 -58.39
C ARG A 376 -63.83 86.13 -57.76
N GLN A 377 -63.63 87.33 -57.22
CA GLN A 377 -62.42 87.72 -56.49
C GLN A 377 -62.21 86.80 -55.29
N LYS A 378 -63.20 86.72 -54.39
CA LYS A 378 -63.17 85.85 -53.20
C LYS A 378 -62.92 84.38 -53.55
N ASN A 379 -63.53 83.89 -54.63
CA ASN A 379 -63.35 82.51 -55.08
C ASN A 379 -61.92 82.26 -55.60
N LEU A 380 -61.38 83.13 -56.45
CA LEU A 380 -59.98 83.02 -56.92
C LEU A 380 -58.98 83.15 -55.76
N GLU A 381 -59.23 84.03 -54.79
CA GLU A 381 -58.41 84.14 -53.56
C GLU A 381 -58.46 82.86 -52.72
N SER A 382 -59.64 82.27 -52.53
CA SER A 382 -59.79 81.01 -51.78
C SER A 382 -59.23 79.79 -52.51
N LEU A 383 -59.18 79.83 -53.84
CA LEU A 383 -58.54 78.82 -54.67
C LEU A 383 -57.02 78.94 -54.60
N HIS A 384 -56.48 80.16 -54.68
CA HIS A 384 -55.04 80.42 -54.52
C HIS A 384 -54.53 80.01 -53.13
N ASP A 385 -55.24 80.41 -52.06
CA ASP A 385 -54.97 80.00 -50.68
C ASP A 385 -54.88 78.47 -50.53
N LEU A 386 -55.82 77.72 -51.12
CA LEU A 386 -55.79 76.26 -51.10
C LEU A 386 -54.62 75.71 -51.95
N VAL A 387 -54.54 76.10 -53.22
CA VAL A 387 -53.63 75.53 -54.21
C VAL A 387 -52.17 75.83 -53.87
N SER A 388 -51.87 77.02 -53.34
CA SER A 388 -50.53 77.38 -52.85
C SER A 388 -50.10 76.48 -51.69
N ARG A 389 -50.95 76.34 -50.66
CA ARG A 389 -50.66 75.48 -49.49
C ARG A 389 -50.58 74.00 -49.86
N ALA A 390 -51.49 73.51 -50.71
CA ALA A 390 -51.45 72.14 -51.21
C ALA A 390 -50.18 71.86 -52.05
N THR A 391 -49.74 72.81 -52.87
CA THR A 391 -48.50 72.68 -53.66
C THR A 391 -47.26 72.64 -52.75
N GLN A 392 -47.19 73.49 -51.72
CA GLN A 392 -46.06 73.50 -50.78
C GLN A 392 -45.91 72.17 -50.01
N GLU A 393 -47.02 71.57 -49.59
CA GLU A 393 -47.01 70.28 -48.90
C GLU A 393 -46.74 69.10 -49.85
N LEU A 394 -47.23 69.16 -51.10
CA LEU A 394 -46.91 68.16 -52.13
C LEU A 394 -45.43 68.15 -52.53
N ILE A 395 -44.77 69.31 -52.57
CA ILE A 395 -43.32 69.42 -52.81
C ILE A 395 -42.55 68.73 -51.66
N TRP A 396 -42.88 69.07 -50.41
CA TRP A 396 -42.23 68.47 -49.23
C TRP A 396 -42.41 66.94 -49.19
N LEU A 397 -43.60 66.43 -49.52
CA LEU A 397 -43.84 64.99 -49.62
C LEU A 397 -42.98 64.31 -50.70
N ASN A 398 -42.81 64.95 -51.87
CA ASN A 398 -41.95 64.44 -52.94
C ASN A 398 -40.46 64.45 -52.54
N GLU A 399 -39.99 65.50 -51.86
CA GLU A 399 -38.61 65.57 -51.34
C GLU A 399 -38.31 64.41 -50.37
N LYS A 400 -39.25 64.07 -49.48
CA LYS A 400 -39.13 62.92 -48.57
C LYS A 400 -39.26 61.57 -49.28
N GLU A 401 -40.14 61.45 -50.27
CA GLU A 401 -40.22 60.24 -51.14
C GLU A 401 -38.87 59.96 -51.80
N GLU A 402 -38.26 60.96 -52.43
CA GLU A 402 -37.00 60.79 -53.17
C GLU A 402 -35.85 60.35 -52.25
N GLU A 403 -35.76 60.88 -51.02
CA GLU A 403 -34.74 60.46 -50.06
C GLU A 403 -34.92 59.00 -49.61
N GLU A 404 -36.15 58.54 -49.34
CA GLU A 404 -36.41 57.15 -48.94
C GLU A 404 -36.26 56.15 -50.09
N VAL A 405 -36.74 56.50 -51.28
CA VAL A 405 -36.61 55.66 -52.49
C VAL A 405 -35.15 55.55 -52.96
N ALA A 406 -34.32 56.56 -52.71
CA ALA A 406 -32.88 56.55 -53.03
C ALA A 406 -32.00 55.81 -52.01
N PHE A 407 -32.49 55.51 -50.79
CA PHE A 407 -31.65 55.04 -49.68
C PHE A 407 -31.04 53.63 -49.89
N ASP A 408 -29.84 53.39 -49.33
CA ASP A 408 -29.12 52.13 -49.50
C ASP A 408 -29.41 51.08 -48.43
N TRP A 409 -30.24 50.10 -48.81
CA TRP A 409 -30.57 48.91 -48.04
C TRP A 409 -29.70 47.69 -48.37
N SER A 410 -28.55 47.85 -49.04
CA SER A 410 -27.62 46.75 -49.36
C SER A 410 -26.59 46.49 -48.25
N GLU A 411 -25.91 45.35 -48.33
CA GLU A 411 -24.88 44.89 -47.38
C GLU A 411 -23.69 45.84 -47.25
N ARG A 412 -23.49 46.74 -48.21
CA ARG A 412 -22.42 47.75 -48.18
C ARG A 412 -22.71 48.89 -47.21
N ASN A 413 -23.98 49.16 -46.89
CA ASN A 413 -24.35 50.29 -46.04
C ASN A 413 -24.43 49.89 -44.55
N THR A 414 -23.29 49.93 -43.87
CA THR A 414 -23.22 49.68 -42.43
C THR A 414 -23.80 50.80 -41.55
N ASN A 415 -24.28 51.92 -42.12
CA ASN A 415 -24.81 53.06 -41.37
C ASN A 415 -26.29 52.91 -40.96
N ILE A 416 -26.82 51.68 -40.87
CA ILE A 416 -28.23 51.39 -40.53
C ILE A 416 -28.70 52.12 -39.27
N SER A 417 -27.86 52.20 -38.22
CA SER A 417 -28.16 52.97 -37.01
C SER A 417 -28.48 54.44 -37.30
N LYS A 418 -27.69 55.12 -38.15
CA LYS A 418 -27.96 56.52 -38.52
C LYS A 418 -29.27 56.67 -39.30
N LYS A 419 -29.63 55.68 -40.13
CA LYS A 419 -30.91 55.70 -40.84
C LYS A 419 -32.10 55.45 -39.92
N ARG A 420 -31.97 54.57 -38.92
CA ARG A 420 -32.97 54.42 -37.86
C ARG A 420 -33.19 55.74 -37.12
N ASP A 421 -32.10 56.40 -36.75
CA ASP A 421 -32.15 57.64 -35.96
C ASP A 421 -32.72 58.79 -36.81
N TYR A 422 -32.38 58.90 -38.10
CA TYR A 422 -33.05 59.77 -39.09
C TYR A 422 -34.55 59.43 -39.21
N HIS A 423 -34.90 58.15 -39.34
CA HIS A 423 -36.29 57.73 -39.57
C HIS A 423 -37.18 58.04 -38.37
N ALA A 424 -36.63 57.94 -37.15
CA ALA A 424 -37.26 58.40 -35.92
C ALA A 424 -37.39 59.93 -35.81
N GLU A 425 -36.71 60.72 -36.65
CA GLU A 425 -36.98 62.15 -36.86
C GLU A 425 -38.06 62.35 -37.93
N LEU A 426 -37.95 61.67 -39.08
CA LEU A 426 -38.94 61.73 -40.16
C LEU A 426 -40.35 61.35 -39.69
N MET A 427 -40.49 60.32 -38.84
CA MET A 427 -41.80 59.97 -38.28
C MET A 427 -42.39 61.09 -37.40
N ARG A 428 -41.56 61.83 -36.66
CA ARG A 428 -42.01 63.01 -35.89
C ARG A 428 -42.34 64.19 -36.79
N GLU A 429 -41.55 64.43 -37.85
CA GLU A 429 -41.91 65.41 -38.88
C GLU A 429 -43.26 65.06 -39.56
N LEU A 430 -43.54 63.78 -39.78
CA LEU A 430 -44.81 63.30 -40.35
C LEU A 430 -45.98 63.46 -39.36
N ASP A 431 -45.80 63.13 -38.07
CA ASP A 431 -46.83 63.35 -37.04
C ASP A 431 -47.25 64.83 -36.96
N ASP A 432 -46.29 65.76 -36.96
CA ASP A 432 -46.55 67.21 -37.00
C ASP A 432 -47.23 67.64 -38.32
N LYS A 433 -46.88 66.99 -39.44
CA LYS A 433 -47.42 67.29 -40.79
C LYS A 433 -48.81 66.73 -41.05
N GLU A 434 -49.24 65.66 -40.38
CA GLU A 434 -50.60 65.11 -40.53
C GLU A 434 -51.66 66.20 -40.27
N ALA A 435 -51.48 66.96 -39.18
CA ALA A 435 -52.36 68.06 -38.81
C ALA A 435 -52.43 69.18 -39.89
N VAL A 436 -51.31 69.46 -40.55
CA VAL A 436 -51.22 70.47 -41.63
C VAL A 436 -51.91 69.97 -42.89
N ILE A 437 -51.59 68.75 -43.33
CA ILE A 437 -52.16 68.12 -44.53
C ILE A 437 -53.67 67.97 -44.38
N LYS A 438 -54.13 67.49 -43.23
CA LYS A 438 -55.56 67.38 -42.89
C LYS A 438 -56.25 68.74 -42.91
N SER A 439 -55.65 69.79 -42.34
CA SER A 439 -56.20 71.15 -42.39
C SER A 439 -56.37 71.69 -43.82
N VAL A 440 -55.46 71.34 -44.74
CA VAL A 440 -55.60 71.68 -46.17
C VAL A 440 -56.68 70.82 -46.87
N GLN A 441 -56.80 69.53 -46.54
CA GLN A 441 -57.85 68.66 -47.07
C GLN A 441 -59.25 69.06 -46.56
N ASP A 442 -59.41 69.33 -45.26
CA ASP A 442 -60.62 69.87 -44.65
C ASP A 442 -61.02 71.21 -45.31
N LYS A 443 -60.03 72.04 -45.66
CA LYS A 443 -60.26 73.29 -46.40
C LYS A 443 -60.74 73.04 -47.83
N ALA A 444 -60.19 72.05 -48.54
CA ALA A 444 -60.68 71.63 -49.84
C ALA A 444 -62.14 71.15 -49.75
N GLU A 445 -62.47 70.31 -48.76
CA GLU A 445 -63.83 69.81 -48.53
C GLU A 445 -64.82 70.92 -48.20
N GLN A 446 -64.43 71.92 -47.38
CA GLN A 446 -65.24 73.11 -47.14
C GLN A 446 -65.58 73.86 -48.44
N LEU A 447 -64.62 74.01 -49.35
CA LEU A 447 -64.84 74.68 -50.63
C LEU A 447 -65.69 73.84 -51.60
N LEU A 448 -65.53 72.51 -51.61
CA LEU A 448 -66.35 71.60 -52.39
C LEU A 448 -67.81 71.56 -51.91
N GLY A 449 -68.03 71.54 -50.58
CA GLY A 449 -69.37 71.65 -49.98
C GLY A 449 -70.00 73.02 -50.19
N GLY A 450 -69.19 74.07 -50.31
CA GLY A 450 -69.61 75.42 -50.72
C GLY A 450 -69.95 75.57 -52.21
N ASN A 451 -69.90 74.50 -53.02
CA ASN A 451 -70.07 74.53 -54.48
C ASN A 451 -69.14 75.53 -55.19
N HIS A 452 -67.86 75.57 -54.78
CA HIS A 452 -66.87 76.43 -55.41
C HIS A 452 -66.71 76.12 -56.92
N PRO A 453 -66.69 77.12 -57.81
CA PRO A 453 -66.76 76.91 -59.27
C PRO A 453 -65.53 76.20 -59.86
N ALA A 454 -64.36 76.32 -59.24
CA ALA A 454 -63.14 75.59 -59.63
C ALA A 454 -63.09 74.15 -59.09
N ARG A 455 -64.24 73.45 -59.07
CA ARG A 455 -64.42 72.16 -58.38
C ARG A 455 -63.38 71.12 -58.78
N LEU A 456 -63.14 70.94 -60.08
CA LEU A 456 -62.23 69.94 -60.62
C LEU A 456 -60.79 70.13 -60.14
N THR A 457 -60.30 71.38 -60.10
CA THR A 457 -58.96 71.71 -59.59
C THR A 457 -58.84 71.36 -58.10
N ILE A 458 -59.87 71.67 -57.31
CA ILE A 458 -59.90 71.38 -55.87
C ILE A 458 -59.96 69.86 -55.62
N GLU A 459 -60.77 69.11 -56.39
CA GLU A 459 -60.83 67.65 -56.31
C GLU A 459 -59.50 67.00 -56.71
N ALA A 460 -58.83 67.49 -57.76
CA ALA A 460 -57.53 67.00 -58.21
C ALA A 460 -56.44 67.22 -57.14
N TYR A 461 -56.32 68.43 -56.58
CA TYR A 461 -55.35 68.70 -55.51
C TYR A 461 -55.63 67.89 -54.24
N ARG A 462 -56.89 67.77 -53.80
CA ARG A 462 -57.26 66.93 -52.64
C ARG A 462 -56.92 65.45 -52.87
N ALA A 463 -57.17 64.93 -54.08
CA ALA A 463 -56.85 63.55 -54.44
C ALA A 463 -55.33 63.31 -54.55
N ALA A 464 -54.57 64.27 -55.09
CA ALA A 464 -53.11 64.22 -55.13
C ALA A 464 -52.51 64.19 -53.72
N MET A 465 -52.95 65.10 -52.83
CA MET A 465 -52.52 65.12 -51.42
C MET A 465 -52.85 63.80 -50.72
N GLN A 466 -54.07 63.27 -50.88
CA GLN A 466 -54.44 61.98 -50.27
C GLN A 466 -53.56 60.84 -50.78
N THR A 467 -53.26 60.83 -52.09
CA THR A 467 -52.44 59.77 -52.70
C THR A 467 -51.01 59.82 -52.18
N GLN A 468 -50.37 61.00 -52.18
CA GLN A 468 -49.00 61.15 -51.70
C GLN A 468 -48.87 60.97 -50.19
N TRP A 469 -49.85 61.40 -49.40
CA TRP A 469 -49.89 61.11 -47.96
C TRP A 469 -50.02 59.60 -47.68
N SER A 470 -50.88 58.91 -48.42
CA SER A 470 -51.02 57.45 -48.28
C SER A 470 -49.73 56.72 -48.72
N TRP A 471 -49.01 57.28 -49.71
CA TRP A 471 -47.80 56.69 -50.28
C TRP A 471 -46.58 56.84 -49.36
N ILE A 472 -46.31 58.02 -48.78
CA ILE A 472 -45.19 58.20 -47.86
C ILE A 472 -45.30 57.26 -46.64
N LEU A 473 -46.52 57.01 -46.15
CA LEU A 473 -46.77 56.06 -45.05
C LEU A 473 -46.48 54.59 -45.46
N GLN A 474 -46.74 54.20 -46.71
CA GLN A 474 -46.32 52.88 -47.22
C GLN A 474 -44.79 52.79 -47.32
N LEU A 475 -44.11 53.87 -47.74
CA LEU A 475 -42.65 53.94 -47.76
C LEU A 475 -42.06 53.83 -46.35
N CYS A 476 -42.60 54.56 -45.36
CA CYS A 476 -42.18 54.45 -43.97
C CYS A 476 -42.33 53.02 -43.42
N SER A 477 -43.44 52.33 -43.70
CA SER A 477 -43.62 50.92 -43.31
C SER A 477 -42.58 49.99 -43.96
N CYS A 478 -42.14 50.28 -45.19
CA CYS A 478 -41.02 49.57 -45.81
C CYS A 478 -39.69 49.87 -45.12
N VAL A 479 -39.42 51.14 -44.81
CA VAL A 479 -38.19 51.59 -44.12
C VAL A 479 -38.05 50.90 -42.76
N GLU A 480 -39.11 50.87 -41.96
CA GLU A 480 -39.11 50.11 -40.70
C GLU A 480 -38.75 48.63 -40.90
N GLN A 481 -39.33 47.99 -41.92
CA GLN A 481 -39.08 46.58 -42.18
C GLN A 481 -37.63 46.32 -42.59
N HIS A 482 -37.07 47.17 -43.44
CA HIS A 482 -35.65 47.08 -43.78
C HIS A 482 -34.76 47.37 -42.57
N LEU A 483 -35.10 48.31 -41.69
CA LEU A 483 -34.36 48.55 -40.45
C LEU A 483 -34.33 47.31 -39.54
N ARG A 484 -35.47 46.62 -39.37
CA ARG A 484 -35.56 45.35 -38.63
C ARG A 484 -34.73 44.25 -39.28
N ASP A 485 -34.93 44.01 -40.58
CA ASP A 485 -34.29 42.91 -41.29
C ASP A 485 -32.77 43.10 -41.45
N ASN A 486 -32.31 44.35 -41.65
CA ASN A 486 -30.88 44.67 -41.70
C ASN A 486 -30.22 44.50 -40.32
N ALA A 487 -30.89 44.89 -39.23
CA ALA A 487 -30.35 44.69 -37.88
C ALA A 487 -30.10 43.19 -37.60
N VAL A 488 -31.10 42.34 -37.85
CA VAL A 488 -30.99 40.88 -37.69
C VAL A 488 -29.91 40.27 -38.60
N TYR A 489 -29.78 40.77 -39.83
CA TYR A 489 -28.71 40.36 -40.76
C TYR A 489 -27.31 40.68 -40.20
N PHE A 490 -27.05 41.93 -39.81
CA PHE A 490 -25.72 42.34 -39.34
C PHE A 490 -25.37 41.75 -37.97
N GLU A 491 -26.34 41.60 -37.06
CA GLU A 491 -26.19 40.86 -35.80
C GLU A 491 -25.73 39.43 -36.06
N PHE A 492 -26.48 38.65 -36.86
CA PHE A 492 -26.14 37.27 -37.17
C PHE A 492 -24.72 37.11 -37.75
N PHE A 493 -24.31 37.96 -38.70
CA PHE A 493 -22.97 37.85 -39.31
C PHE A 493 -21.84 38.27 -38.36
N ASN A 494 -22.09 39.13 -37.37
CA ASN A 494 -21.14 39.44 -36.31
C ASN A 494 -21.00 38.27 -35.34
N ASP A 495 -22.13 37.76 -34.80
CA ASP A 495 -22.17 36.64 -33.86
C ASP A 495 -21.53 35.36 -34.45
N ALA A 496 -21.81 35.10 -35.74
CA ALA A 496 -21.22 33.99 -36.48
C ALA A 496 -19.69 34.16 -36.63
N LYS A 497 -19.20 35.39 -36.85
CA LYS A 497 -17.77 35.65 -36.92
C LYS A 497 -17.09 35.46 -35.55
N GLU A 498 -17.66 36.03 -34.50
CA GLU A 498 -17.16 35.87 -33.13
C GLU A 498 -17.10 34.39 -32.75
N SER A 499 -18.16 33.63 -33.06
CA SER A 499 -18.20 32.17 -32.83
C SER A 499 -17.15 31.41 -33.65
N GLN A 500 -16.91 31.82 -34.90
CA GLN A 500 -15.87 31.20 -35.72
C GLN A 500 -14.46 31.50 -35.18
N ASP A 501 -14.21 32.71 -34.70
CA ASP A 501 -12.89 33.12 -34.21
C ASP A 501 -12.62 32.58 -32.78
N TYR A 502 -13.64 32.49 -31.91
CA TYR A 502 -13.56 31.77 -30.62
C TYR A 502 -13.18 30.30 -30.81
N LEU A 503 -13.88 29.57 -31.70
CA LEU A 503 -13.63 28.15 -31.90
C LEU A 503 -12.25 27.87 -32.50
N LYS A 504 -11.71 28.74 -33.38
CA LYS A 504 -10.30 28.65 -33.83
C LYS A 504 -9.32 28.84 -32.68
N ASN A 505 -9.51 29.87 -31.86
CA ASN A 505 -8.62 30.16 -30.74
C ASN A 505 -8.59 28.99 -29.73
N LEU A 506 -9.74 28.35 -29.50
CA LEU A 506 -9.86 27.14 -28.69
C LEU A 506 -9.20 25.91 -29.35
N GLN A 507 -9.35 25.74 -30.67
CA GLN A 507 -8.64 24.71 -31.43
C GLN A 507 -7.12 24.83 -31.25
N ASP A 508 -6.58 26.03 -31.47
CA ASP A 508 -5.17 26.35 -31.36
C ASP A 508 -4.66 26.24 -29.92
N ALA A 509 -5.50 26.53 -28.91
CA ALA A 509 -5.19 26.31 -27.50
C ALA A 509 -5.00 24.82 -27.20
N ILE A 510 -5.97 23.98 -27.58
CA ILE A 510 -5.96 22.53 -27.36
C ILE A 510 -4.72 21.89 -28.01
N GLN A 511 -4.44 22.20 -29.29
CA GLN A 511 -3.26 21.63 -30.00
C GLN A 511 -1.92 21.98 -29.33
N ARG A 512 -1.81 23.18 -28.75
CA ARG A 512 -0.57 23.70 -28.16
C ARG A 512 -0.38 23.23 -26.71
N LYS A 513 -1.46 23.04 -25.97
CA LYS A 513 -1.47 22.73 -24.54
C LYS A 513 -1.48 21.23 -24.25
N TYR A 514 -2.28 20.48 -25.01
CA TYR A 514 -2.59 19.06 -24.78
C TYR A 514 -1.95 18.13 -25.81
N GLY A 515 -0.69 18.41 -26.15
CA GLY A 515 0.20 17.49 -26.86
C GLY A 515 1.04 16.70 -25.86
N CYS A 516 1.01 15.37 -25.94
CA CYS A 516 1.70 14.45 -25.04
C CYS A 516 2.43 13.34 -25.80
N ASP A 517 3.48 12.79 -25.19
CA ASP A 517 4.22 11.65 -25.67
C ASP A 517 4.64 10.74 -24.49
N ARG A 518 5.26 9.58 -24.79
CA ARG A 518 5.75 8.65 -23.76
C ARG A 518 6.99 9.15 -22.97
N SER A 519 7.41 10.40 -23.17
CA SER A 519 8.49 11.07 -22.39
C SER A 519 7.97 12.18 -21.47
N SER A 520 6.69 12.52 -21.59
CA SER A 520 6.02 13.60 -20.86
C SER A 520 5.81 13.23 -19.39
N SER A 521 6.20 14.14 -18.48
CA SER A 521 6.13 13.91 -17.02
C SER A 521 4.72 13.60 -16.53
N LEU A 522 4.57 12.48 -15.79
CA LEU A 522 3.32 12.00 -15.18
C LEU A 522 2.53 13.12 -14.48
N HIS A 523 3.11 13.77 -13.46
CA HIS A 523 2.42 14.79 -12.67
C HIS A 523 1.89 15.96 -13.52
N LYS A 524 2.66 16.37 -14.54
CA LYS A 524 2.22 17.42 -15.48
C LYS A 524 1.06 16.94 -16.37
N LEU A 525 1.04 15.66 -16.74
CA LEU A 525 -0.07 15.09 -17.52
C LEU A 525 -1.33 14.96 -16.66
N GLU A 526 -1.22 14.62 -15.38
CA GLU A 526 -2.36 14.59 -14.45
C GLU A 526 -3.03 15.97 -14.32
N ASP A 527 -2.22 17.02 -14.10
CA ASP A 527 -2.69 18.41 -14.10
C ASP A 527 -3.39 18.75 -15.42
N LEU A 528 -2.78 18.43 -16.58
CA LEU A 528 -3.35 18.71 -17.90
C LEU A 528 -4.62 17.90 -18.21
N VAL A 529 -4.72 16.65 -17.74
CA VAL A 529 -5.93 15.82 -17.85
C VAL A 529 -7.07 16.47 -17.06
N GLN A 530 -6.80 16.97 -15.86
CA GLN A 530 -7.81 17.65 -15.04
C GLN A 530 -8.18 19.03 -15.61
N GLU A 531 -7.20 19.86 -16.01
CA GLU A 531 -7.45 21.15 -16.66
C GLU A 531 -8.27 21.00 -17.94
N SER A 532 -8.07 19.93 -18.72
CA SER A 532 -8.80 19.71 -19.96
C SER A 532 -10.31 19.52 -19.78
N MET A 533 -10.80 19.28 -18.56
CA MET A 533 -12.24 19.29 -18.28
C MET A 533 -12.85 20.70 -18.35
N ASP A 534 -12.07 21.77 -18.18
CA ASP A 534 -12.58 23.15 -18.30
C ASP A 534 -12.84 23.53 -19.76
N GLU A 535 -12.02 23.07 -20.73
CA GLU A 535 -12.37 23.21 -22.15
C GLU A 535 -13.53 22.31 -22.57
N LYS A 536 -13.72 21.14 -21.92
CA LYS A 536 -14.89 20.28 -22.14
C LYS A 536 -16.18 20.97 -21.71
N GLU A 537 -16.20 21.55 -20.51
CA GLU A 537 -17.34 22.29 -19.97
C GLU A 537 -17.68 23.49 -20.86
N GLN A 538 -16.66 24.27 -21.28
CA GLN A 538 -16.83 25.34 -22.27
C GLN A 538 -17.45 24.84 -23.58
N LEU A 539 -16.96 23.72 -24.15
CA LEU A 539 -17.50 23.14 -25.39
C LEU A 539 -18.94 22.65 -25.22
N LEU A 540 -19.31 22.10 -24.06
CA LEU A 540 -20.67 21.66 -23.78
C LEU A 540 -21.63 22.87 -23.68
N GLN A 541 -21.22 23.94 -23.01
CA GLN A 541 -21.98 25.19 -22.93
C GLN A 541 -22.10 25.89 -24.30
N TYR A 542 -21.02 25.95 -25.08
CA TYR A 542 -21.02 26.63 -26.39
C TYR A 542 -21.90 25.95 -27.45
N ARG A 543 -22.29 24.68 -27.23
CA ARG A 543 -23.18 23.92 -28.11
C ARG A 543 -24.50 24.64 -28.40
N SER A 544 -25.08 25.33 -27.42
CA SER A 544 -26.34 26.06 -27.60
C SER A 544 -26.16 27.29 -28.50
N THR A 545 -25.01 27.97 -28.44
CA THR A 545 -24.67 29.12 -29.28
C THR A 545 -24.58 28.71 -30.75
N VAL A 546 -23.88 27.60 -31.03
CA VAL A 546 -23.73 27.02 -32.38
C VAL A 546 -25.09 26.58 -32.93
N ALA A 547 -25.90 25.86 -32.14
CA ALA A 547 -27.26 25.46 -32.54
C ALA A 547 -28.18 26.68 -32.78
N GLY A 548 -28.04 27.74 -31.98
CA GLY A 548 -28.76 29.00 -32.14
C GLY A 548 -28.40 29.75 -33.44
N LEU A 549 -27.13 29.71 -33.86
CA LEU A 549 -26.68 30.23 -35.16
C LEU A 549 -27.25 29.40 -36.31
N VAL A 550 -27.17 28.06 -36.27
CA VAL A 550 -27.74 27.17 -37.30
C VAL A 550 -29.27 27.30 -37.37
N GLY A 551 -29.92 27.66 -36.28
CA GLY A 551 -31.33 28.09 -36.24
C GLY A 551 -31.55 29.43 -36.97
N ARG A 552 -30.96 30.53 -36.46
CA ARG A 552 -31.15 31.89 -36.99
C ARG A 552 -30.79 32.02 -38.47
N ALA A 553 -29.74 31.32 -38.94
CA ALA A 553 -29.27 31.32 -40.33
C ALA A 553 -30.39 31.06 -41.35
N LYS A 554 -31.37 30.23 -41.00
CA LYS A 554 -32.49 29.83 -41.89
C LYS A 554 -33.51 30.95 -42.14
N SER A 555 -33.55 31.96 -41.27
CA SER A 555 -34.44 33.13 -41.37
C SER A 555 -33.76 34.41 -41.87
N ILE A 556 -32.43 34.41 -42.09
CA ILE A 556 -31.71 35.60 -42.55
C ILE A 556 -32.07 35.95 -44.00
N ILE A 557 -32.45 37.21 -44.25
CA ILE A 557 -32.76 37.74 -45.57
C ILE A 557 -31.50 37.93 -46.45
N GLN A 558 -31.68 38.27 -47.72
CA GLN A 558 -30.58 38.43 -48.68
C GLN A 558 -30.36 39.90 -49.07
N LEU A 559 -29.34 40.55 -48.50
CA LEU A 559 -28.98 41.93 -48.84
C LEU A 559 -28.20 42.06 -50.16
N LYS A 560 -27.30 41.11 -50.47
CA LYS A 560 -26.43 41.15 -51.66
C LYS A 560 -27.14 41.37 -53.01
N PRO A 561 -28.30 40.74 -53.30
CA PRO A 561 -29.02 40.98 -54.55
C PRO A 561 -29.57 42.41 -54.70
N ARG A 562 -29.61 43.21 -53.63
CA ARG A 562 -30.05 44.61 -53.67
C ARG A 562 -29.02 45.55 -54.29
N ASN A 563 -27.78 45.09 -54.41
CA ASN A 563 -26.63 45.82 -54.92
C ASN A 563 -26.57 45.73 -56.46
N SER A 564 -26.45 46.87 -57.15
CA SER A 564 -26.34 46.94 -58.62
C SER A 564 -25.12 46.20 -59.18
N ASP A 565 -24.06 46.07 -58.36
CA ASP A 565 -22.83 45.36 -58.72
C ASP A 565 -22.98 43.82 -58.63
N SER A 566 -24.13 43.33 -58.14
CA SER A 566 -24.48 41.91 -58.01
C SER A 566 -25.52 41.53 -59.07
N PRO A 567 -25.13 41.32 -60.34
CA PRO A 567 -26.07 41.06 -61.43
C PRO A 567 -26.80 39.72 -61.24
N ILE A 568 -28.13 39.79 -61.25
CA ILE A 568 -29.02 38.64 -61.08
C ILE A 568 -28.97 37.77 -62.34
N ARG A 569 -28.35 36.58 -62.24
CA ARG A 569 -28.17 35.64 -63.37
C ARG A 569 -29.40 34.78 -63.69
N THR A 570 -30.36 34.73 -62.77
CA THR A 570 -31.58 33.91 -62.81
C THR A 570 -32.67 34.62 -62.04
N SER A 571 -33.91 34.58 -62.52
CA SER A 571 -35.11 35.12 -61.85
C SER A 571 -35.11 34.85 -60.34
N LEU A 572 -35.14 35.92 -59.53
CA LEU A 572 -35.04 35.85 -58.08
C LEU A 572 -36.40 36.19 -57.43
N PRO A 573 -36.95 35.37 -56.52
CA PRO A 573 -38.16 35.73 -55.79
C PRO A 573 -37.88 36.89 -54.83
N VAL A 574 -38.82 37.84 -54.76
CA VAL A 574 -38.81 38.98 -53.83
C VAL A 574 -40.21 39.20 -53.29
N LYS A 575 -40.33 39.61 -52.02
CA LYS A 575 -41.62 39.74 -51.34
C LYS A 575 -41.99 41.21 -51.13
N ALA A 576 -43.20 41.59 -51.49
CA ALA A 576 -43.72 42.94 -51.31
C ALA A 576 -43.97 43.26 -49.82
N ILE A 577 -43.53 44.44 -49.36
CA ILE A 577 -43.65 44.91 -47.96
C ILE A 577 -44.85 45.85 -47.79
N CYS A 578 -45.31 46.46 -48.88
CA CYS A 578 -46.39 47.45 -48.93
C CYS A 578 -47.31 47.22 -50.14
N ASP A 579 -48.46 47.87 -50.15
CA ASP A 579 -49.30 47.94 -51.35
C ASP A 579 -48.70 48.96 -52.35
N TYR A 580 -48.58 48.57 -53.62
CA TYR A 580 -48.12 49.44 -54.71
C TYR A 580 -49.04 49.34 -55.92
N ARG A 581 -49.43 50.50 -56.48
CA ARG A 581 -50.30 50.56 -57.67
C ARG A 581 -49.89 51.68 -58.61
N GLN A 582 -49.53 51.30 -59.83
CA GLN A 582 -49.34 52.18 -60.98
C GLN A 582 -50.31 51.73 -62.10
N ILE A 583 -50.39 52.48 -63.21
CA ILE A 583 -51.26 52.14 -64.36
C ILE A 583 -50.89 50.76 -64.96
N GLU A 584 -49.62 50.38 -64.87
CA GLU A 584 -49.05 49.18 -65.50
C GLU A 584 -49.02 47.95 -64.57
N ILE A 585 -49.12 48.13 -63.25
CA ILE A 585 -48.92 47.07 -62.26
C ILE A 585 -49.68 47.36 -60.96
N THR A 586 -50.21 46.31 -60.34
CA THR A 586 -50.70 46.33 -58.95
C THR A 586 -50.04 45.19 -58.21
N ILE A 587 -49.55 45.47 -57.00
CA ILE A 587 -48.87 44.55 -56.10
C ILE A 587 -49.43 44.81 -54.71
N TYR A 588 -49.82 43.76 -54.00
CA TYR A 588 -50.31 43.84 -52.63
C TYR A 588 -49.21 43.46 -51.64
N LYS A 589 -49.34 43.94 -50.40
CA LYS A 589 -48.45 43.54 -49.32
C LYS A 589 -48.44 42.01 -49.15
N GLU A 590 -47.25 41.46 -48.90
CA GLU A 590 -46.90 40.04 -48.87
C GLU A 590 -46.90 39.30 -50.24
N ASP A 591 -47.19 39.93 -51.39
CA ASP A 591 -47.10 39.28 -52.70
C ASP A 591 -45.68 38.78 -53.01
N GLU A 592 -45.57 37.55 -53.52
CA GLU A 592 -44.33 37.00 -54.06
C GLU A 592 -44.15 37.39 -55.53
N CYS A 593 -43.32 38.41 -55.76
CA CYS A 593 -42.95 38.90 -57.09
C CYS A 593 -41.63 38.27 -57.56
N VAL A 594 -41.35 38.38 -58.86
CA VAL A 594 -40.05 37.98 -59.43
C VAL A 594 -39.24 39.22 -59.82
N LEU A 595 -38.05 39.36 -59.25
CA LEU A 595 -37.07 40.37 -59.63
C LEU A 595 -36.36 39.94 -60.92
N ALA A 596 -36.62 40.69 -61.99
CA ALA A 596 -36.09 40.48 -63.33
C ALA A 596 -34.84 41.32 -63.63
N ASN A 597 -34.72 42.53 -63.07
CA ASN A 597 -33.52 43.37 -63.23
C ASN A 597 -33.32 44.34 -62.04
N ASN A 598 -32.11 44.33 -61.48
CA ASN A 598 -31.65 45.17 -60.35
C ASN A 598 -30.60 46.24 -60.72
N SER A 599 -30.29 46.47 -62.00
CA SER A 599 -29.26 47.44 -62.43
C SER A 599 -29.53 48.89 -62.01
N HIS A 600 -30.81 49.25 -61.82
CA HIS A 600 -31.18 50.52 -61.19
C HIS A 600 -31.37 50.32 -59.68
N ARG A 601 -30.60 51.07 -58.87
CA ARG A 601 -30.59 50.92 -57.40
C ARG A 601 -31.94 51.18 -56.73
N ALA A 602 -32.62 52.27 -57.13
CA ALA A 602 -33.81 52.81 -56.47
C ALA A 602 -35.14 52.26 -57.00
N LYS A 603 -35.16 51.72 -58.23
CA LYS A 603 -36.34 51.13 -58.87
C LYS A 603 -35.93 49.87 -59.63
N TRP A 604 -36.65 48.77 -59.44
CA TRP A 604 -36.34 47.47 -60.03
C TRP A 604 -37.37 47.05 -61.07
N LYS A 605 -36.93 46.27 -62.06
CA LYS A 605 -37.84 45.61 -62.99
C LYS A 605 -38.38 44.34 -62.34
N VAL A 606 -39.66 44.34 -61.99
CA VAL A 606 -40.32 43.25 -61.27
C VAL A 606 -41.53 42.74 -62.04
N ILE A 607 -41.76 41.44 -61.95
CA ILE A 607 -42.93 40.74 -62.47
C ILE A 607 -43.85 40.41 -61.29
N SER A 608 -45.07 40.93 -61.33
CA SER A 608 -46.12 40.66 -60.33
C SER A 608 -46.67 39.23 -60.41
N PRO A 609 -47.39 38.73 -59.39
CA PRO A 609 -48.07 37.43 -59.45
C PRO A 609 -49.06 37.30 -60.64
N SER A 610 -49.55 38.44 -61.14
CA SER A 610 -50.43 38.53 -62.31
C SER A 610 -49.71 38.44 -63.67
N GLY A 611 -48.37 38.34 -63.68
CA GLY A 611 -47.53 38.29 -64.89
C GLY A 611 -47.21 39.66 -65.52
N ASN A 612 -47.78 40.75 -65.00
CA ASN A 612 -47.45 42.11 -65.45
C ASN A 612 -46.06 42.53 -64.94
N GLU A 613 -45.26 43.14 -65.81
CA GLU A 613 -43.87 43.56 -65.55
C GLU A 613 -43.73 45.10 -65.59
N ALA A 614 -43.15 45.71 -64.55
CA ALA A 614 -42.98 47.17 -64.47
C ALA A 614 -41.76 47.58 -63.62
N MET A 615 -41.45 48.88 -63.58
CA MET A 615 -40.37 49.48 -62.80
C MET A 615 -40.87 50.03 -61.46
N VAL A 616 -40.77 49.24 -60.39
CA VAL A 616 -41.31 49.54 -59.05
C VAL A 616 -40.18 49.92 -58.08
N PRO A 617 -40.36 50.85 -57.12
CA PRO A 617 -39.32 51.21 -56.14
C PRO A 617 -38.75 50.01 -55.39
N SER A 618 -37.41 49.93 -55.30
CA SER A 618 -36.72 48.76 -54.70
C SER A 618 -36.93 48.65 -53.19
N VAL A 619 -37.27 49.76 -52.53
CA VAL A 619 -37.67 49.82 -51.12
C VAL A 619 -38.96 49.04 -50.84
N CYS A 620 -39.86 48.85 -51.83
CA CYS A 620 -41.11 48.10 -51.67
C CYS A 620 -40.93 46.58 -51.45
N PHE A 621 -39.73 46.04 -51.66
CA PHE A 621 -39.48 44.60 -51.65
C PHE A 621 -38.38 44.20 -50.68
N THR A 622 -38.56 43.07 -49.99
CA THR A 622 -37.46 42.34 -49.33
C THR A 622 -37.07 41.13 -50.19
N VAL A 623 -35.84 40.63 -50.02
CA VAL A 623 -35.38 39.40 -50.68
C VAL A 623 -35.37 38.28 -49.62
N PRO A 624 -36.35 37.36 -49.65
CA PRO A 624 -36.62 36.47 -48.52
C PRO A 624 -35.49 35.45 -48.26
N PRO A 625 -35.48 34.81 -47.08
CA PRO A 625 -34.67 33.62 -46.83
C PRO A 625 -35.02 32.45 -47.77
N PRO A 626 -34.15 31.43 -47.92
CA PRO A 626 -32.90 31.25 -47.19
C PRO A 626 -31.71 31.98 -47.83
N ASN A 627 -30.98 32.75 -47.01
CA ASN A 627 -29.67 33.27 -47.40
C ASN A 627 -28.62 32.14 -47.38
N LYS A 628 -28.12 31.76 -48.55
CA LYS A 628 -27.14 30.68 -48.71
C LYS A 628 -25.86 30.91 -47.92
N GLU A 629 -25.31 32.12 -47.97
CA GLU A 629 -24.05 32.44 -47.28
C GLU A 629 -24.20 32.36 -45.75
N ALA A 630 -25.37 32.72 -45.22
CA ALA A 630 -25.66 32.59 -43.79
C ALA A 630 -25.74 31.11 -43.36
N VAL A 631 -26.41 30.27 -44.16
CA VAL A 631 -26.55 28.82 -43.90
C VAL A 631 -25.21 28.10 -44.07
N GLU A 632 -24.43 28.41 -45.10
CA GLU A 632 -23.09 27.85 -45.33
C GLU A 632 -22.10 28.27 -44.24
N LEU A 633 -22.15 29.54 -43.78
CA LEU A 633 -21.33 30.02 -42.66
C LEU A 633 -21.67 29.30 -41.36
N ALA A 634 -22.95 29.18 -41.01
CA ALA A 634 -23.39 28.47 -39.81
C ALA A 634 -23.01 26.98 -39.84
N SER A 635 -23.19 26.32 -41.00
CA SER A 635 -22.79 24.92 -41.20
C SER A 635 -21.27 24.72 -41.05
N ARG A 636 -20.46 25.69 -41.51
CA ARG A 636 -19.00 25.69 -41.33
C ARG A 636 -18.59 25.89 -39.86
N ILE A 637 -19.33 26.70 -39.11
CA ILE A 637 -19.12 26.91 -37.67
C ILE A 637 -19.49 25.64 -36.88
N GLU A 638 -20.60 24.98 -37.25
CA GLU A 638 -20.99 23.70 -36.68
C GLU A 638 -19.95 22.60 -36.96
N GLN A 639 -19.45 22.48 -38.19
CA GLN A 639 -18.36 21.55 -38.50
C GLN A 639 -17.07 21.89 -37.74
N LEU A 640 -16.73 23.17 -37.58
CA LEU A 640 -15.58 23.60 -36.78
C LEU A 640 -15.75 23.19 -35.31
N TYR A 641 -16.94 23.41 -34.73
CA TYR A 641 -17.26 22.96 -33.37
C TYR A 641 -17.07 21.44 -33.20
N GLN A 642 -17.60 20.62 -34.11
CA GLN A 642 -17.41 19.16 -34.08
C GLN A 642 -15.93 18.78 -34.21
N ASN A 643 -15.17 19.45 -35.07
CA ASN A 643 -13.74 19.22 -35.23
C ASN A 643 -12.95 19.56 -33.95
N VAL A 644 -13.32 20.62 -33.23
CA VAL A 644 -12.69 21.01 -31.95
C VAL A 644 -13.08 20.05 -30.83
N LEU A 645 -14.33 19.58 -30.77
CA LEU A 645 -14.79 18.59 -29.80
C LEU A 645 -14.08 17.23 -29.99
N ALA A 646 -13.96 16.75 -31.23
CA ALA A 646 -13.24 15.52 -31.55
C ALA A 646 -11.72 15.64 -31.28
N LEU A 647 -11.14 16.82 -31.54
CA LEU A 647 -9.75 17.11 -31.21
C LEU A 647 -9.53 17.12 -29.69
N TRP A 648 -10.40 17.77 -28.93
CA TRP A 648 -10.39 17.76 -27.47
C TRP A 648 -10.44 16.32 -26.93
N HIS A 649 -11.40 15.52 -27.41
CA HIS A 649 -11.57 14.13 -26.98
C HIS A 649 -10.29 13.32 -27.20
N ARG A 650 -9.73 13.39 -28.41
CA ARG A 650 -8.52 12.66 -28.77
C ARG A 650 -7.30 13.12 -27.98
N SER A 651 -7.11 14.42 -27.76
CA SER A 651 -6.04 14.93 -26.89
C SER A 651 -6.21 14.46 -25.44
N HIS A 652 -7.44 14.46 -24.92
CA HIS A 652 -7.73 14.00 -23.56
C HIS A 652 -7.45 12.51 -23.38
N VAL A 653 -7.98 11.64 -24.25
CA VAL A 653 -7.74 10.19 -24.25
C VAL A 653 -6.25 9.88 -24.40
N ASN A 654 -5.56 10.55 -25.32
CA ASN A 654 -4.11 10.40 -25.48
C ASN A 654 -3.36 10.73 -24.18
N MET A 655 -3.68 11.84 -23.50
CA MET A 655 -3.05 12.16 -22.21
C MET A 655 -3.39 11.13 -21.11
N LYS A 656 -4.67 10.74 -20.98
CA LYS A 656 -5.12 9.75 -19.98
C LYS A 656 -4.38 8.41 -20.14
N SER A 657 -4.30 7.90 -21.37
CA SER A 657 -3.56 6.67 -21.69
C SER A 657 -2.06 6.71 -21.36
N VAL A 658 -1.44 7.90 -21.41
CA VAL A 658 -0.02 8.06 -21.01
C VAL A 658 0.13 8.17 -19.49
N VAL A 659 -0.88 8.66 -18.77
CA VAL A 659 -0.92 8.67 -17.29
C VAL A 659 -1.03 7.24 -16.76
N SER A 660 -2.03 6.45 -17.19
CA SER A 660 -2.18 5.05 -16.77
C SER A 660 -1.00 4.17 -17.22
N TRP A 661 -0.43 4.42 -18.41
CA TRP A 661 0.84 3.79 -18.82
C TRP A 661 2.00 4.08 -17.87
N HIS A 662 2.14 5.31 -17.34
CA HIS A 662 3.19 5.65 -16.38
C HIS A 662 3.00 4.94 -15.03
N TYR A 663 1.76 4.80 -14.56
CA TYR A 663 1.43 4.02 -13.36
C TYR A 663 1.80 2.55 -13.56
N LEU A 664 1.32 1.91 -14.64
CA LEU A 664 1.64 0.53 -14.99
C LEU A 664 3.16 0.29 -15.13
N MET A 665 3.87 1.19 -15.83
CA MET A 665 5.32 1.14 -15.98
C MET A 665 6.10 1.46 -14.69
N THR A 666 5.45 1.94 -13.63
CA THR A 666 6.06 2.10 -12.31
C THR A 666 6.00 0.79 -11.54
N ASP A 667 4.85 0.12 -11.53
CA ASP A 667 4.69 -1.20 -10.89
C ASP A 667 5.55 -2.28 -11.58
N ILE A 668 5.59 -2.31 -12.92
CA ILE A 668 6.47 -3.20 -13.69
C ILE A 668 7.96 -3.01 -13.29
N LYS A 669 8.40 -1.76 -13.04
CA LYS A 669 9.77 -1.47 -12.60
C LYS A 669 9.99 -1.86 -11.13
N ALA A 670 9.02 -1.60 -10.26
CA ALA A 670 9.09 -1.97 -8.85
C ALA A 670 9.23 -3.49 -8.69
N ILE A 671 8.40 -4.26 -9.41
CA ILE A 671 8.43 -5.72 -9.40
C ILE A 671 9.73 -6.27 -10.02
N ARG A 672 10.21 -5.71 -11.16
CA ARG A 672 11.50 -6.13 -11.75
C ARG A 672 12.72 -5.83 -10.89
N ASN A 673 12.63 -4.88 -9.97
CA ASN A 673 13.68 -4.55 -9.01
C ASN A 673 13.55 -5.33 -7.68
N ALA A 674 12.45 -6.06 -7.48
CA ALA A 674 12.22 -6.86 -6.29
C ALA A 674 13.15 -8.08 -6.24
N ASN A 675 13.42 -8.56 -5.04
CA ASN A 675 14.23 -9.73 -4.74
C ASN A 675 13.72 -10.43 -3.46
N VAL A 676 14.21 -11.63 -3.18
CA VAL A 676 13.76 -12.47 -2.05
C VAL A 676 13.85 -11.74 -0.70
N ALA A 677 14.88 -10.92 -0.47
CA ALA A 677 15.00 -10.16 0.77
C ALA A 677 13.92 -9.06 0.90
N SER A 678 13.62 -8.34 -0.18
CA SER A 678 12.51 -7.36 -0.18
C SER A 678 11.14 -8.01 0.00
N ILE A 679 10.95 -9.23 -0.52
CA ILE A 679 9.72 -10.01 -0.31
C ILE A 679 9.60 -10.43 1.16
N LYS A 680 10.66 -11.01 1.75
CA LYS A 680 10.72 -11.39 3.19
C LYS A 680 10.49 -10.21 4.16
N THR A 681 10.61 -8.95 3.74
CA THR A 681 10.32 -7.77 4.58
C THR A 681 8.89 -7.24 4.50
N MET A 682 8.05 -7.77 3.60
CA MET A 682 6.66 -7.34 3.43
C MET A 682 5.69 -8.25 4.19
N LEU A 683 4.48 -7.75 4.46
CA LEU A 683 3.39 -8.51 5.07
C LEU A 683 2.60 -9.29 4.00
N PRO A 684 1.99 -10.45 4.32
CA PRO A 684 1.22 -11.25 3.36
C PRO A 684 0.11 -10.50 2.60
N GLY A 685 -0.54 -9.53 3.24
CA GLY A 685 -1.55 -8.68 2.59
C GLY A 685 -0.96 -7.68 1.57
N GLU A 686 0.29 -7.26 1.75
CA GLU A 686 0.96 -6.32 0.84
C GLU A 686 1.37 -7.01 -0.47
N HIS A 687 1.70 -8.30 -0.45
CA HIS A 687 1.91 -9.11 -1.66
C HIS A 687 0.67 -9.15 -2.55
N GLN A 688 -0.50 -9.40 -1.94
CA GLN A 688 -1.77 -9.37 -2.66
C GLN A 688 -2.08 -7.97 -3.19
N GLN A 689 -1.75 -6.91 -2.45
CA GLN A 689 -1.93 -5.53 -2.90
C GLN A 689 -1.02 -5.17 -4.09
N VAL A 690 0.23 -5.62 -4.11
CA VAL A 690 1.15 -5.39 -5.26
C VAL A 690 0.61 -6.02 -6.54
N LEU A 691 0.18 -7.28 -6.48
CA LEU A 691 -0.40 -7.97 -7.63
C LEU A 691 -1.74 -7.36 -8.05
N SER A 692 -2.55 -6.90 -7.09
CA SER A 692 -3.81 -6.19 -7.38
C SER A 692 -3.57 -4.83 -8.05
N ASN A 693 -2.61 -4.03 -7.58
CA ASN A 693 -2.28 -2.73 -8.18
C ASN A 693 -1.80 -2.90 -9.62
N LEU A 694 -0.89 -3.85 -9.87
CA LEU A 694 -0.39 -4.16 -11.21
C LEU A 694 -1.52 -4.54 -12.18
N GLN A 695 -2.52 -5.28 -11.71
CA GLN A 695 -3.69 -5.63 -12.53
C GLN A 695 -4.61 -4.43 -12.75
N THR A 696 -4.95 -3.66 -11.70
CA THR A 696 -5.80 -2.46 -11.84
C THR A 696 -5.17 -1.46 -12.81
N HIS A 697 -3.88 -1.16 -12.68
CA HIS A 697 -3.18 -0.23 -13.59
C HIS A 697 -3.02 -0.80 -15.02
N LEU A 698 -3.10 -2.12 -15.22
CA LEU A 698 -3.19 -2.71 -16.56
C LEU A 698 -4.60 -2.50 -17.13
N ASP A 699 -5.64 -2.78 -16.35
CA ASP A 699 -7.03 -2.64 -16.77
C ASP A 699 -7.37 -1.17 -17.09
N ASP A 700 -6.96 -0.23 -16.23
CA ASP A 700 -7.04 1.22 -16.46
C ASP A 700 -6.31 1.63 -17.75
N PHE A 701 -5.10 1.12 -17.99
CA PHE A 701 -4.35 1.40 -19.21
C PHE A 701 -5.01 0.81 -20.46
N LEU A 702 -5.63 -0.35 -20.37
CA LEU A 702 -6.34 -0.97 -21.49
C LEU A 702 -7.61 -0.19 -21.84
N GLU A 703 -8.41 0.24 -20.85
CA GLU A 703 -9.56 1.14 -21.07
C GLU A 703 -9.11 2.48 -21.67
N ASP A 704 -8.15 3.16 -21.04
CA ASP A 704 -7.69 4.49 -21.45
C ASP A 704 -7.06 4.49 -22.83
N SER A 705 -6.37 3.39 -23.18
CA SER A 705 -5.62 3.34 -24.42
C SER A 705 -6.45 2.89 -25.61
N ASP A 706 -7.61 2.24 -25.50
CA ASP A 706 -8.31 1.65 -26.66
C ASP A 706 -8.53 2.65 -27.82
N GLU A 707 -9.06 3.85 -27.51
CA GLU A 707 -9.23 4.96 -28.47
C GLU A 707 -7.98 5.85 -28.66
N SER A 708 -6.85 5.56 -28.00
CA SER A 708 -5.61 6.37 -28.05
C SER A 708 -4.75 6.10 -29.28
N GLU A 709 -4.26 7.18 -29.89
CA GLU A 709 -3.27 7.13 -30.99
C GLU A 709 -1.82 6.99 -30.48
N VAL A 710 -1.56 7.15 -29.18
CA VAL A 710 -0.20 7.09 -28.60
C VAL A 710 0.31 5.65 -28.46
N PHE A 711 -0.61 4.69 -28.40
CA PHE A 711 -0.32 3.26 -28.26
C PHE A 711 -0.95 2.47 -29.42
N SER A 712 -0.21 1.50 -29.94
CA SER A 712 -0.74 0.55 -30.91
C SER A 712 -1.27 -0.71 -30.21
N MET A 713 -2.09 -1.51 -30.92
CA MET A 713 -2.49 -2.84 -30.43
C MET A 713 -1.28 -3.73 -30.09
N ALA A 714 -0.14 -3.52 -30.74
CA ALA A 714 1.10 -4.25 -30.46
C ALA A 714 1.80 -3.75 -29.18
N ASP A 715 1.65 -2.48 -28.81
CA ASP A 715 2.12 -1.96 -27.52
C ASP A 715 1.28 -2.53 -26.37
N ARG A 716 -0.05 -2.52 -26.51
CA ARG A 716 -0.99 -3.11 -25.52
C ARG A 716 -0.66 -4.58 -25.29
N ALA A 717 -0.63 -5.36 -26.37
CA ALA A 717 -0.27 -6.78 -26.34
C ALA A 717 1.20 -7.07 -26.01
N GLN A 718 2.06 -6.06 -25.85
CA GLN A 718 3.40 -6.20 -25.26
C GLN A 718 3.37 -5.93 -23.76
N LEU A 719 2.64 -4.91 -23.32
CA LEU A 719 2.47 -4.58 -21.89
C LEU A 719 1.70 -5.67 -21.13
N GLU A 720 0.64 -6.25 -21.71
CA GLU A 720 -0.05 -7.42 -21.14
C GLU A 720 0.92 -8.58 -20.86
N ARG A 721 1.80 -8.90 -21.83
CA ARG A 721 2.82 -9.96 -21.68
C ARG A 721 3.93 -9.58 -20.70
N GLU A 722 4.27 -8.29 -20.59
CA GLU A 722 5.24 -7.80 -19.60
C GLU A 722 4.68 -7.79 -18.18
N VAL A 723 3.37 -7.57 -18.01
CA VAL A 723 2.64 -7.72 -16.75
C VAL A 723 2.57 -9.19 -16.33
N GLU A 724 2.20 -10.09 -17.24
CA GLU A 724 2.10 -11.51 -16.91
C GLU A 724 3.46 -12.10 -16.51
N ALA A 725 4.53 -11.75 -17.26
CA ALA A 725 5.90 -12.11 -16.88
C ALA A 725 6.34 -11.48 -15.54
N CYS A 726 5.80 -10.33 -15.15
CA CYS A 726 6.02 -9.74 -13.83
C CYS A 726 5.25 -10.49 -12.71
N LYS A 727 4.04 -11.01 -12.96
CA LYS A 727 3.33 -11.91 -12.03
C LYS A 727 4.10 -13.21 -11.84
N GLU A 728 4.47 -13.90 -12.92
CA GLU A 728 5.27 -15.13 -12.90
C GLU A 728 6.57 -14.96 -12.11
N TYR A 729 7.26 -13.83 -12.31
CA TYR A 729 8.47 -13.48 -11.56
C TYR A 729 8.21 -13.24 -10.08
N TYR A 730 7.16 -12.49 -9.72
CA TYR A 730 6.80 -12.21 -8.33
C TYR A 730 6.40 -13.48 -7.57
N GLU A 731 5.68 -14.40 -8.23
CA GLU A 731 5.37 -15.72 -7.68
C GLU A 731 6.61 -16.60 -7.50
N GLU A 732 7.57 -16.58 -8.42
CA GLU A 732 8.84 -17.30 -8.24
C GLU A 732 9.66 -16.71 -7.08
N LEU A 733 9.63 -15.40 -6.87
CA LEU A 733 10.25 -14.76 -5.70
C LEU A 733 9.54 -15.18 -4.39
N LEU A 734 8.21 -15.24 -4.35
CA LEU A 734 7.45 -15.75 -3.21
C LEU A 734 7.81 -17.22 -2.92
N ARG A 735 7.73 -18.09 -3.93
CA ARG A 735 8.11 -19.51 -3.83
C ARG A 735 9.60 -19.71 -3.52
N SER A 736 10.44 -18.70 -3.70
CA SER A 736 11.85 -18.69 -3.26
C SER A 736 12.01 -18.27 -1.80
N ALA A 737 11.26 -17.25 -1.35
CA ALA A 737 11.23 -16.84 0.05
C ALA A 737 10.72 -17.99 0.96
N GLU A 738 9.63 -18.65 0.55
CA GLU A 738 9.06 -19.83 1.23
C GLU A 738 10.07 -21.00 1.31
N ARG A 739 10.83 -21.26 0.24
CA ARG A 739 11.88 -22.29 0.23
C ARG A 739 13.01 -21.96 1.21
N GLU A 740 13.53 -20.73 1.18
CA GLU A 740 14.60 -20.33 2.10
C GLU A 740 14.13 -20.38 3.57
N GLU A 741 12.92 -19.90 3.88
CA GLU A 741 12.37 -19.98 5.25
C GLU A 741 12.17 -21.44 5.69
N HIS A 742 11.72 -22.32 4.79
CA HIS A 742 11.63 -23.74 5.08
C HIS A 742 13.00 -24.38 5.34
N GLU A 743 14.01 -24.11 4.50
CA GLU A 743 15.38 -24.58 4.69
C GLU A 743 16.00 -24.05 6.01
N GLU A 744 15.79 -22.78 6.35
CA GLU A 744 16.21 -22.20 7.63
C GLU A 744 15.52 -22.90 8.82
N SER A 745 14.22 -23.20 8.73
CA SER A 745 13.48 -23.89 9.79
C SER A 745 13.99 -25.33 10.03
N VAL A 746 14.28 -26.05 8.94
CA VAL A 746 14.78 -27.43 8.96
C VAL A 746 16.24 -27.49 9.43
N TYR A 747 17.08 -26.54 9.00
CA TYR A 747 18.44 -26.39 9.52
C TYR A 747 18.45 -26.15 11.04
N ASN A 748 17.60 -25.24 11.54
CA ASN A 748 17.52 -24.95 12.98
C ASN A 748 17.06 -26.16 13.80
N LEU A 749 16.15 -26.98 13.26
CA LEU A 749 15.76 -28.26 13.87
C LEU A 749 16.95 -29.22 13.97
N PHE A 750 17.70 -29.46 12.88
CA PHE A 750 18.86 -30.36 12.92
C PHE A 750 19.97 -29.88 13.85
N ILE A 751 20.25 -28.58 13.91
CA ILE A 751 21.20 -28.01 14.88
C ILE A 751 20.74 -28.23 16.34
N SER A 752 19.42 -28.20 16.60
CA SER A 752 18.87 -28.53 17.91
C SER A 752 19.07 -30.02 18.26
N GLU A 753 18.81 -30.93 17.31
CA GLU A 753 19.04 -32.37 17.49
C GLU A 753 20.53 -32.67 17.73
N VAL A 754 21.44 -32.17 16.90
CA VAL A 754 22.91 -32.34 17.06
C VAL A 754 23.40 -31.85 18.44
N ARG A 755 22.89 -30.72 18.94
CA ARG A 755 23.20 -30.21 20.28
C ARG A 755 22.67 -31.12 21.40
N ASN A 756 21.49 -31.71 21.23
CA ASN A 756 20.92 -32.65 22.20
C ASN A 756 21.75 -33.95 22.30
N PHE A 757 22.15 -34.51 21.15
CA PHE A 757 23.02 -35.69 21.12
C PHE A 757 24.37 -35.43 21.78
N ARG A 758 25.01 -34.28 21.50
CA ARG A 758 26.27 -33.89 22.15
C ARG A 758 26.14 -33.85 23.68
N MET A 759 25.10 -33.18 24.19
CA MET A 759 24.84 -33.10 25.64
C MET A 759 24.63 -34.49 26.28
N ARG A 760 23.90 -35.39 25.62
CA ARG A 760 23.71 -36.78 26.09
C ARG A 760 25.05 -37.52 26.16
N LEU A 761 25.86 -37.38 25.11
CA LEU A 761 27.15 -38.05 24.98
C LEU A 761 28.18 -37.57 26.01
N GLU A 762 28.31 -36.25 26.21
CA GLU A 762 29.16 -35.63 27.23
C GLU A 762 28.81 -36.17 28.64
N GLY A 763 27.52 -36.38 28.93
CA GLY A 763 27.06 -36.99 30.19
C GLY A 763 27.42 -38.48 30.35
N HIS A 764 27.50 -39.26 29.25
CA HIS A 764 28.04 -40.61 29.30
C HIS A 764 29.57 -40.61 29.48
N GLU A 765 30.30 -39.66 28.86
CA GLU A 765 31.75 -39.49 29.00
C GLU A 765 32.16 -39.15 30.45
N GLU A 766 31.51 -38.18 31.09
CA GLU A 766 31.78 -37.80 32.47
C GLU A 766 31.57 -38.99 33.44
N ARG A 767 30.46 -39.71 33.28
CA ARG A 767 30.12 -40.87 34.11
C ARG A 767 31.15 -41.99 33.95
N LEU A 768 31.60 -42.26 32.73
CA LEU A 768 32.61 -43.26 32.41
C LEU A 768 33.99 -42.89 33.00
N ILE A 769 34.45 -41.64 32.82
CA ILE A 769 35.69 -41.14 33.42
C ILE A 769 35.65 -41.28 34.96
N ARG A 770 34.50 -40.96 35.57
CA ARG A 770 34.30 -41.13 37.02
C ARG A 770 34.37 -42.60 37.45
N GLN A 771 33.80 -43.53 36.68
CA GLN A 771 33.90 -44.96 36.98
C GLN A 771 35.33 -45.49 36.82
N ILE A 772 36.04 -45.12 35.76
CA ILE A 772 37.46 -45.48 35.53
C ILE A 772 38.35 -45.04 36.70
N ARG A 773 38.14 -43.82 37.21
CA ARG A 773 38.93 -43.23 38.31
C ARG A 773 38.48 -43.66 39.72
N THR A 774 37.49 -44.56 39.85
CA THR A 774 37.00 -45.07 41.14
C THR A 774 37.52 -46.49 41.38
N PRO A 775 38.49 -46.69 42.31
CA PRO A 775 39.05 -48.00 42.64
C PRO A 775 38.00 -49.08 42.96
N LEU A 776 38.41 -50.34 42.79
CA LEU A 776 37.70 -51.51 43.29
C LEU A 776 38.10 -51.83 44.73
N ASP A 777 37.22 -52.46 45.52
CA ASP A 777 37.69 -53.14 46.74
C ASP A 777 38.49 -54.39 46.35
N ARG A 778 39.68 -54.50 46.92
CA ARG A 778 40.83 -55.09 46.21
C ARG A 778 40.89 -56.61 46.25
N ASP A 779 40.08 -57.23 47.09
CA ASP A 779 39.85 -58.68 47.12
C ASP A 779 38.39 -59.09 46.83
N ASP A 780 37.50 -58.16 46.47
CA ASP A 780 36.08 -58.46 46.23
C ASP A 780 35.79 -58.83 44.76
N LEU A 781 35.73 -60.14 44.50
CA LEU A 781 35.34 -60.70 43.21
C LEU A 781 33.86 -60.40 42.86
N GLN A 782 32.98 -60.19 43.85
CA GLN A 782 31.58 -59.87 43.64
C GLN A 782 31.40 -58.40 43.23
N GLU A 783 32.14 -57.44 43.83
CA GLU A 783 32.12 -56.05 43.36
C GLU A 783 32.67 -55.96 41.93
N SER A 784 33.76 -56.67 41.63
CA SER A 784 34.33 -56.76 40.28
C SER A 784 33.29 -57.20 39.24
N VAL A 785 32.51 -58.24 39.54
CA VAL A 785 31.41 -58.72 38.67
C VAL A 785 30.26 -57.72 38.57
N GLN A 786 29.90 -57.02 39.66
CA GLN A 786 28.87 -55.97 39.60
C GLN A 786 29.28 -54.82 38.68
N ARG A 787 30.52 -54.32 38.80
CA ARG A 787 31.02 -53.22 37.96
C ARG A 787 31.09 -53.60 36.47
N ILE A 788 31.35 -54.87 36.15
CA ILE A 788 31.24 -55.40 34.78
C ILE A 788 29.80 -55.28 34.28
N ALA A 789 28.81 -55.74 35.04
CA ALA A 789 27.40 -55.67 34.64
C ALA A 789 26.88 -54.23 34.48
N GLU A 790 27.30 -53.31 35.36
CA GLU A 790 27.01 -51.88 35.22
C GLU A 790 27.62 -51.29 33.94
N GLN A 791 28.83 -51.71 33.58
CA GLN A 791 29.52 -51.27 32.36
C GLN A 791 28.93 -51.89 31.08
N GLU A 792 28.40 -53.11 31.13
CA GLU A 792 27.68 -53.73 30.00
C GLU A 792 26.32 -53.07 29.75
N MET A 793 25.63 -52.58 30.79
CA MET A 793 24.47 -51.71 30.64
C MET A 793 24.85 -50.36 30.00
N MET A 794 25.92 -49.71 30.47
CA MET A 794 26.45 -48.47 29.90
C MET A 794 26.81 -48.62 28.41
N GLN A 795 27.48 -49.73 28.06
CA GLN A 795 27.81 -50.07 26.68
C GLN A 795 26.55 -50.20 25.81
N SER A 796 25.50 -50.85 26.33
CA SER A 796 24.21 -50.99 25.64
C SER A 796 23.47 -49.65 25.43
N GLU A 797 23.60 -48.71 26.36
CA GLU A 797 23.07 -47.34 26.20
C GLU A 797 23.81 -46.57 25.10
N LEU A 798 25.14 -46.73 25.00
CA LEU A 798 25.97 -46.16 23.94
C LEU A 798 25.70 -46.79 22.57
N ASP A 799 25.49 -48.11 22.48
CA ASP A 799 25.11 -48.78 21.22
C ASP A 799 23.78 -48.24 20.66
N ARG A 800 22.78 -47.99 21.53
CA ARG A 800 21.54 -47.30 21.11
C ARG A 800 21.81 -45.86 20.66
N LEU A 801 22.56 -45.08 21.44
CA LEU A 801 22.90 -43.69 21.10
C LEU A 801 23.65 -43.60 19.75
N LYS A 802 24.40 -44.64 19.39
CA LYS A 802 25.11 -44.75 18.10
C LYS A 802 24.16 -44.99 16.92
N ALA A 803 23.18 -45.89 17.08
CA ALA A 803 22.14 -46.10 16.07
C ALA A 803 21.22 -44.88 15.91
N ASP A 804 20.87 -44.24 17.02
CA ASP A 804 20.17 -42.95 17.04
C ASP A 804 20.97 -41.88 16.24
N LEU A 805 22.31 -41.85 16.39
CA LEU A 805 23.20 -40.87 15.73
C LEU A 805 23.39 -41.13 14.22
N GLU A 806 23.57 -42.38 13.78
CA GLU A 806 23.63 -42.69 12.34
C GLU A 806 22.29 -42.33 11.67
N THR A 807 21.16 -42.53 12.36
CA THR A 807 19.82 -42.10 11.88
C THR A 807 19.70 -40.57 11.76
N LEU A 808 20.31 -39.79 12.66
CA LEU A 808 20.39 -38.33 12.54
C LEU A 808 21.29 -37.92 11.36
N LYS A 809 22.45 -38.56 11.23
CA LYS A 809 23.41 -38.33 10.15
C LYS A 809 22.80 -38.56 8.77
N GLU A 810 22.09 -39.67 8.54
CA GLU A 810 21.41 -39.95 7.27
C GLU A 810 20.41 -38.83 6.88
N LYS A 811 19.65 -38.31 7.85
CA LYS A 811 18.73 -37.17 7.63
C LYS A 811 19.50 -35.88 7.28
N CYS A 812 20.57 -35.57 8.01
CA CYS A 812 21.40 -34.40 7.77
C CYS A 812 22.12 -34.47 6.42
N GLU A 813 22.69 -35.63 6.05
CA GLU A 813 23.31 -35.85 4.74
C GLU A 813 22.28 -35.74 3.60
N THR A 814 21.07 -36.28 3.80
CA THR A 814 19.95 -36.11 2.86
C THR A 814 19.60 -34.62 2.67
N PHE A 815 19.42 -33.87 3.76
CA PHE A 815 19.15 -32.43 3.70
C PHE A 815 20.29 -31.64 3.02
N VAL A 816 21.55 -31.90 3.37
CA VAL A 816 22.72 -31.26 2.76
C VAL A 816 22.85 -31.59 1.26
N SER A 817 22.43 -32.79 0.83
CA SER A 817 22.40 -33.15 -0.59
C SER A 817 21.31 -32.44 -1.40
N GLN A 818 20.22 -32.05 -0.75
CA GLN A 818 19.08 -31.35 -1.37
C GLN A 818 19.30 -29.83 -1.35
N ALA A 819 19.73 -29.29 -0.21
CA ALA A 819 20.06 -27.88 0.01
C ALA A 819 21.53 -27.57 -0.36
N SER A 820 22.04 -28.13 -1.48
CA SER A 820 23.46 -28.08 -1.83
C SER A 820 24.00 -26.68 -2.18
N ALA A 821 23.11 -25.68 -2.31
CA ALA A 821 23.45 -24.27 -2.49
C ALA A 821 23.38 -23.45 -1.18
N SER A 822 22.90 -24.05 -0.08
CA SER A 822 22.66 -23.36 1.18
C SER A 822 23.96 -23.02 1.92
N LEU A 823 24.10 -21.74 2.27
CA LEU A 823 25.27 -21.20 2.99
C LEU A 823 25.53 -21.86 4.36
N VAL A 824 24.52 -22.51 4.94
CA VAL A 824 24.57 -23.10 6.29
C VAL A 824 24.82 -24.61 6.30
N ALA A 825 24.69 -25.29 5.16
CA ALA A 825 24.97 -26.73 5.01
C ALA A 825 26.40 -27.15 5.43
N PRO A 826 27.48 -26.36 5.15
CA PRO A 826 28.82 -26.67 5.64
C PRO A 826 28.93 -26.64 7.17
N THR A 827 28.19 -25.75 7.84
CA THR A 827 28.21 -25.60 9.30
C THR A 827 27.55 -26.79 10.00
N LEU A 828 26.38 -27.24 9.52
CA LEU A 828 25.73 -28.46 10.03
C LEU A 828 26.63 -29.68 9.83
N SER A 829 27.25 -29.80 8.66
CA SER A 829 28.19 -30.88 8.34
C SER A 829 29.40 -30.88 9.29
N SER A 830 29.91 -29.72 9.68
CA SER A 830 31.02 -29.59 10.62
C SER A 830 30.65 -30.05 12.04
N GLU A 831 29.55 -29.53 12.60
CA GLU A 831 29.08 -29.91 13.96
C GLU A 831 28.77 -31.42 14.05
N LEU A 832 28.17 -31.99 13.00
CA LEU A 832 27.85 -33.42 12.92
C LEU A 832 29.12 -34.29 12.90
N ASN A 833 30.15 -33.91 12.14
CA ASN A 833 31.42 -34.65 12.11
C ASN A 833 32.15 -34.64 13.46
N VAL A 834 32.11 -33.51 14.18
CA VAL A 834 32.67 -33.42 15.55
C VAL A 834 31.94 -34.37 16.50
N LEU A 835 30.60 -34.43 16.41
CA LEU A 835 29.78 -35.35 17.21
C LEU A 835 30.05 -36.83 16.91
N ILE A 836 30.22 -37.20 15.63
CA ILE A 836 30.58 -38.57 15.22
C ILE A 836 31.97 -38.97 15.75
N HIS A 837 32.93 -38.04 15.74
CA HIS A 837 34.26 -38.27 16.29
C HIS A 837 34.23 -38.46 17.82
N SER A 838 33.53 -37.58 18.54
CA SER A 838 33.31 -37.71 19.99
C SER A 838 32.62 -39.04 20.33
N MET A 839 31.60 -39.45 19.56
CA MET A 839 30.90 -40.72 19.80
C MET A 839 31.85 -41.93 19.65
N SER A 840 32.76 -41.86 18.68
CA SER A 840 33.80 -42.88 18.47
C SER A 840 34.82 -42.92 19.62
N GLN A 841 35.17 -41.77 20.19
CA GLN A 841 36.06 -41.66 21.35
C GLN A 841 35.45 -42.26 22.62
N VAL A 842 34.23 -41.84 23.01
CA VAL A 842 33.55 -42.34 24.21
C VAL A 842 33.27 -43.84 24.12
N TYR A 843 32.84 -44.32 22.96
CA TYR A 843 32.63 -45.76 22.70
C TYR A 843 33.93 -46.57 22.83
N SER A 844 35.05 -46.04 22.32
CA SER A 844 36.38 -46.63 22.48
C SER A 844 36.79 -46.70 23.95
N MET A 845 36.60 -45.62 24.72
CA MET A 845 36.91 -45.58 26.15
C MET A 845 36.07 -46.59 26.94
N SER A 846 34.78 -46.71 26.60
CA SER A 846 33.83 -47.65 27.23
C SER A 846 34.24 -49.11 27.02
N SER A 847 34.63 -49.45 25.79
CA SER A 847 35.11 -50.79 25.44
C SER A 847 36.42 -51.15 26.13
N ILE A 848 37.39 -50.23 26.19
CA ILE A 848 38.68 -50.47 26.88
C ILE A 848 38.49 -50.61 28.40
N TYR A 849 37.56 -49.87 29.01
CA TYR A 849 37.24 -50.03 30.43
C TYR A 849 36.52 -51.35 30.75
N LEU A 850 35.62 -51.81 29.89
CA LEU A 850 34.99 -53.12 30.04
C LEU A 850 36.03 -54.27 29.96
N GLU A 851 37.01 -54.15 29.06
CA GLU A 851 38.12 -55.10 28.95
C GLU A 851 39.01 -55.08 30.21
N LYS A 852 39.33 -53.90 30.75
CA LYS A 852 40.06 -53.73 32.03
C LYS A 852 39.36 -54.46 33.17
N LEU A 853 38.07 -54.20 33.36
CA LEU A 853 37.28 -54.80 34.46
C LEU A 853 37.25 -56.33 34.37
N LYS A 854 37.03 -56.89 33.16
CA LYS A 854 37.01 -58.34 32.94
C LYS A 854 38.35 -58.99 33.25
N THR A 855 39.47 -58.41 32.83
CA THR A 855 40.80 -58.95 33.10
C THR A 855 41.18 -58.83 34.59
N VAL A 856 40.87 -57.70 35.24
CA VAL A 856 41.08 -57.55 36.69
C VAL A 856 40.27 -58.57 37.50
N SER A 857 39.04 -58.90 37.05
CA SER A 857 38.23 -59.96 37.66
C SER A 857 38.93 -61.33 37.65
N LEU A 858 39.62 -61.67 36.54
CA LEU A 858 40.45 -62.87 36.47
C LEU A 858 41.65 -62.77 37.41
N VAL A 859 42.38 -61.66 37.43
CA VAL A 859 43.52 -61.45 38.35
C VAL A 859 43.12 -61.64 39.82
N VAL A 860 41.97 -61.11 40.26
CA VAL A 860 41.42 -61.35 41.61
C VAL A 860 41.15 -62.84 41.84
N LYS A 861 40.45 -63.50 40.91
CA LYS A 861 40.11 -64.93 41.01
C LYS A 861 41.35 -65.83 41.09
N HIS A 862 42.38 -65.60 40.27
CA HIS A 862 43.62 -66.36 40.30
C HIS A 862 44.45 -66.04 41.57
N SER A 863 44.44 -64.80 42.05
CA SER A 863 45.05 -64.41 43.34
C SER A 863 44.42 -65.14 44.53
N GLN A 864 43.09 -65.26 44.57
CA GLN A 864 42.38 -66.00 45.61
C GLN A 864 42.68 -67.51 45.56
N ALA A 865 42.79 -68.09 44.35
CA ALA A 865 43.15 -69.51 44.18
C ALA A 865 44.58 -69.81 44.63
N ALA A 866 45.54 -68.94 44.28
CA ALA A 866 46.92 -69.03 44.75
C ALA A 866 47.02 -68.89 46.28
N GLU A 867 46.36 -67.91 46.88
CA GLU A 867 46.33 -67.72 48.35
C GLU A 867 45.80 -68.96 49.10
N ALA A 868 44.78 -69.63 48.55
CA ALA A 868 44.24 -70.87 49.12
C ALA A 868 45.23 -72.04 49.02
N LEU A 869 45.96 -72.16 47.91
CA LEU A 869 47.01 -73.18 47.73
C LEU A 869 48.19 -72.95 48.68
N VAL A 870 48.69 -71.72 48.76
CA VAL A 870 49.81 -71.36 49.67
C VAL A 870 49.47 -71.75 51.10
N LYS A 871 48.32 -71.31 51.62
CA LYS A 871 47.83 -71.65 52.97
C LYS A 871 47.72 -73.15 53.24
N LEU A 872 47.30 -73.94 52.24
CA LEU A 872 47.14 -75.39 52.39
C LEU A 872 48.47 -76.09 52.66
N TYR A 873 49.55 -75.72 51.95
CA TYR A 873 50.86 -76.35 52.13
C TYR A 873 51.68 -75.75 53.28
N GLU A 874 51.52 -74.46 53.58
CA GLU A 874 52.01 -73.86 54.83
C GLU A 874 51.44 -74.61 56.05
N ALA A 875 50.13 -74.91 56.05
CA ALA A 875 49.48 -75.69 57.10
C ALA A 875 50.01 -77.14 57.17
N LYS A 876 50.04 -77.89 56.05
CA LYS A 876 50.64 -79.24 55.97
C LYS A 876 52.04 -79.29 56.60
N LEU A 877 52.90 -78.32 56.26
CA LEU A 877 54.27 -78.23 56.80
C LEU A 877 54.33 -77.80 58.27
N CYS A 878 53.32 -77.12 58.80
CA CYS A 878 53.23 -76.82 60.23
C CYS A 878 52.74 -78.00 61.07
N GLU A 879 52.18 -79.07 60.49
CA GLU A 879 51.62 -80.21 61.22
C GLU A 879 52.62 -81.36 61.50
N GLU A 880 53.77 -81.45 60.81
CA GLU A 880 54.74 -82.55 61.01
C GLU A 880 55.33 -82.60 62.44
N ASP A 881 55.10 -83.72 63.17
CA ASP A 881 55.59 -83.96 64.54
C ASP A 881 57.10 -84.37 64.56
N ALA A 882 57.63 -84.71 65.75
CA ALA A 882 59.04 -85.03 66.00
C ALA A 882 59.57 -86.25 65.23
N VAL A 883 60.89 -86.27 64.95
CA VAL A 883 61.57 -87.45 64.40
C VAL A 883 61.66 -88.54 65.46
N ASN A 884 61.13 -89.73 65.17
CA ASN A 884 61.28 -90.91 66.02
C ASN A 884 62.62 -91.63 65.76
N ALA A 885 63.14 -92.35 66.75
CA ALA A 885 64.36 -93.17 66.65
C ALA A 885 64.16 -94.51 65.91
N ASP A 886 63.33 -94.51 64.86
CA ASP A 886 63.09 -95.63 63.96
C ASP A 886 63.33 -95.18 62.51
N ILE A 887 64.13 -95.97 61.78
CA ILE A 887 64.48 -95.74 60.38
C ILE A 887 63.21 -95.77 59.51
N LYS A 888 62.25 -96.65 59.79
CA LYS A 888 61.00 -96.75 59.00
C LYS A 888 60.10 -95.54 59.19
N ALA A 889 60.08 -94.94 60.38
CA ALA A 889 59.36 -93.69 60.63
C ALA A 889 59.97 -92.54 59.81
N ILE A 890 61.31 -92.43 59.77
CA ILE A 890 62.02 -91.44 58.95
C ILE A 890 61.71 -91.64 57.45
N GLU A 891 61.81 -92.88 56.94
CA GLU A 891 61.49 -93.20 55.55
C GLU A 891 60.03 -92.85 55.18
N THR A 892 59.09 -93.02 56.10
CA THR A 892 57.67 -92.69 55.91
C THR A 892 57.45 -91.17 55.77
N VAL A 893 58.08 -90.36 56.62
CA VAL A 893 58.02 -88.89 56.52
C VAL A 893 58.69 -88.41 55.23
N MET A 894 59.85 -88.98 54.87
CA MET A 894 60.51 -88.69 53.59
C MET A 894 59.66 -89.05 52.37
N SER A 895 58.84 -90.10 52.44
CA SER A 895 57.89 -90.44 51.37
C SER A 895 56.76 -89.41 51.25
N THR A 896 56.25 -88.93 52.39
CA THR A 896 55.17 -87.92 52.44
C THR A 896 55.64 -86.58 51.87
N LEU A 897 56.83 -86.11 52.28
CA LEU A 897 57.43 -84.89 51.74
C LEU A 897 57.75 -84.99 50.24
N LYS A 898 58.17 -86.16 49.74
CA LYS A 898 58.34 -86.40 48.29
C LYS A 898 57.02 -86.33 47.52
N GLN A 899 55.91 -86.80 48.10
CA GLN A 899 54.59 -86.64 47.50
C GLN A 899 54.21 -85.15 47.42
N TRP A 900 54.27 -84.41 48.54
CA TRP A 900 53.92 -82.97 48.54
C TRP A 900 54.81 -82.15 47.61
N ARG A 901 56.09 -82.53 47.43
CA ARG A 901 57.00 -81.91 46.46
C ARG A 901 56.45 -81.96 45.03
N SER A 902 55.87 -83.10 44.62
CA SER A 902 55.23 -83.30 43.32
C SER A 902 53.87 -82.57 43.23
N GLU A 903 53.06 -82.65 44.29
CA GLU A 903 51.77 -81.94 44.35
C GLU A 903 51.94 -80.40 44.19
N ILE A 904 53.07 -79.85 44.66
CA ILE A 904 53.42 -78.42 44.53
C ILE A 904 53.92 -78.06 43.12
N ASP A 905 54.72 -78.91 42.47
CA ASP A 905 55.11 -78.69 41.08
C ASP A 905 53.89 -78.65 40.16
N GLU A 906 52.97 -79.61 40.32
CA GLU A 906 51.70 -79.65 39.57
C GLU A 906 50.78 -78.45 39.81
N LYS A 907 50.82 -77.84 41.01
CA LYS A 907 49.95 -76.71 41.35
C LYS A 907 50.57 -75.35 41.03
N ARG A 908 51.77 -75.33 40.43
CA ARG A 908 52.43 -74.10 39.98
C ARG A 908 51.69 -73.37 38.85
N GLU A 909 50.91 -74.06 38.02
CA GLU A 909 50.19 -73.45 36.88
C GLU A 909 49.29 -72.28 37.30
N VAL A 910 48.66 -72.33 38.49
CA VAL A 910 47.80 -71.25 39.01
C VAL A 910 48.55 -69.93 39.21
N PHE A 911 49.86 -69.97 39.43
CA PHE A 911 50.71 -68.78 39.55
C PHE A 911 51.14 -68.25 38.18
N HIS A 912 51.32 -69.14 37.19
CA HIS A 912 51.53 -68.73 35.81
C HIS A 912 50.28 -68.06 35.25
N ASP A 913 49.08 -68.63 35.45
CA ASP A 913 47.81 -67.99 35.08
C ASP A 913 47.69 -66.57 35.66
N LEU A 914 48.07 -66.39 36.93
CA LEU A 914 48.03 -65.10 37.62
C LEU A 914 48.99 -64.08 36.99
N GLU A 915 50.22 -64.49 36.67
CA GLU A 915 51.22 -63.64 36.01
C GLU A 915 50.78 -63.26 34.59
N ASP A 916 50.18 -64.20 33.86
CA ASP A 916 49.66 -64.04 32.50
C ASP A 916 48.48 -63.04 32.45
N GLU A 917 47.52 -63.16 33.38
CA GLU A 917 46.41 -62.21 33.50
C GLU A 917 46.84 -60.84 34.03
N LEU A 918 47.85 -60.77 34.90
CA LEU A 918 48.46 -59.50 35.32
C LEU A 918 49.15 -58.80 34.15
N GLN A 919 49.85 -59.53 33.28
CA GLN A 919 50.47 -58.97 32.08
C GLN A 919 49.42 -58.45 31.08
N LYS A 920 48.29 -59.16 30.93
CA LYS A 920 47.13 -58.69 30.13
C LYS A 920 46.53 -57.42 30.73
N ALA A 921 46.29 -57.38 32.04
CA ALA A 921 45.76 -56.20 32.74
C ALA A 921 46.68 -54.97 32.54
N ARG A 922 48.00 -55.16 32.64
CA ARG A 922 48.98 -54.11 32.35
C ARG A 922 48.91 -53.61 30.91
N ALA A 923 48.80 -54.50 29.92
CA ALA A 923 48.68 -54.11 28.52
C ALA A 923 47.41 -53.29 28.24
N ILE A 924 46.30 -53.61 28.91
CA ILE A 924 45.04 -52.88 28.80
C ILE A 924 45.12 -51.50 29.48
N SER A 925 45.73 -51.41 30.67
CA SER A 925 46.03 -50.14 31.35
C SER A 925 46.90 -49.22 30.47
N ASP A 926 47.99 -49.77 29.90
CA ASP A 926 48.87 -49.05 28.97
C ASP A 926 48.11 -48.54 27.73
N ARG A 927 47.13 -49.31 27.23
CA ARG A 927 46.28 -48.92 26.09
C ARG A 927 45.30 -47.82 26.47
N MET A 928 44.64 -47.95 27.63
CA MET A 928 43.73 -46.93 28.18
C MET A 928 44.44 -45.58 28.35
N PHE A 929 45.65 -45.59 28.92
CA PHE A 929 46.43 -44.37 29.10
C PHE A 929 46.90 -43.76 27.77
N LYS A 930 47.33 -44.58 26.80
CA LYS A 930 47.79 -44.09 25.49
C LYS A 930 46.67 -43.56 24.60
N THR A 931 45.45 -44.11 24.71
CA THR A 931 44.31 -43.70 23.86
C THR A 931 43.46 -42.60 24.51
N HIS A 932 43.27 -42.62 25.83
CA HIS A 932 42.34 -41.73 26.54
C HIS A 932 42.95 -40.97 27.73
N ASN A 933 44.26 -41.10 28.00
CA ASN A 933 45.00 -40.44 29.09
C ASN A 933 44.52 -40.81 30.52
N GLU A 934 43.62 -41.78 30.67
CA GLU A 934 43.18 -42.31 31.96
C GLU A 934 44.16 -43.35 32.53
N ARG A 935 44.27 -43.41 33.87
CA ARG A 935 45.23 -44.26 34.59
C ARG A 935 44.53 -45.37 35.37
N ASP A 936 45.16 -46.53 35.43
CA ASP A 936 44.81 -47.58 36.39
C ASP A 936 45.37 -47.23 37.78
N PHE A 937 44.56 -47.40 38.82
CA PHE A 937 44.93 -47.18 40.22
C PHE A 937 45.08 -48.48 41.04
N ASP A 938 44.67 -49.63 40.47
CA ASP A 938 44.60 -50.92 41.17
C ASP A 938 45.65 -51.93 40.68
N LEU A 939 46.16 -51.78 39.45
CA LEU A 939 47.16 -52.67 38.84
C LEU A 939 48.40 -52.91 39.72
N ASP A 940 48.97 -51.84 40.30
CA ASP A 940 50.18 -51.94 41.14
C ASP A 940 49.93 -52.78 42.41
N TRP A 941 48.72 -52.73 42.97
CA TRP A 941 48.35 -53.52 44.14
C TRP A 941 48.14 -55.00 43.78
N HIS A 942 47.48 -55.29 42.65
CA HIS A 942 47.33 -56.67 42.19
C HIS A 942 48.70 -57.30 41.88
N LYS A 943 49.65 -56.51 41.36
CA LYS A 943 51.04 -56.94 41.19
C LYS A 943 51.69 -57.24 42.53
N GLU A 944 51.64 -56.31 43.49
CA GLU A 944 52.26 -56.51 44.81
C GLU A 944 51.70 -57.75 45.52
N LYS A 945 50.40 -58.03 45.40
CA LYS A 945 49.80 -59.26 45.93
C LYS A 945 50.29 -60.52 45.20
N ALA A 946 50.42 -60.50 43.88
CA ALA A 946 50.98 -61.61 43.11
C ALA A 946 52.45 -61.89 43.48
N ASP A 947 53.27 -60.84 43.62
CA ASP A 947 54.67 -60.95 44.05
C ASP A 947 54.78 -61.61 45.45
N GLN A 948 53.97 -61.16 46.43
CA GLN A 948 53.91 -61.74 47.79
C GLN A 948 53.47 -63.22 47.80
N LEU A 949 52.53 -63.60 46.93
CA LEU A 949 52.06 -64.98 46.80
C LEU A 949 53.15 -65.89 46.21
N GLY A 950 53.87 -65.41 45.19
CA GLY A 950 55.01 -66.13 44.61
C GLY A 950 56.14 -66.38 45.60
N GLU A 951 56.47 -65.40 46.45
CA GLU A 951 57.49 -65.56 47.50
C GLU A 951 57.10 -66.64 48.53
N ARG A 952 55.86 -66.61 49.04
CA ARG A 952 55.37 -67.63 49.98
C ARG A 952 55.36 -69.04 49.37
N TRP A 953 54.96 -69.17 48.10
CA TRP A 953 55.00 -70.45 47.38
C TRP A 953 56.43 -71.00 47.25
N HIS A 954 57.40 -70.14 46.93
CA HIS A 954 58.81 -70.52 46.88
C HIS A 954 59.35 -70.96 48.26
N ASN A 955 58.93 -70.29 49.33
CA ASN A 955 59.31 -70.64 50.70
C ASN A 955 58.77 -72.02 51.13
N VAL A 956 57.53 -72.37 50.76
CA VAL A 956 56.96 -73.72 50.96
C VAL A 956 57.81 -74.79 50.25
N HIS A 957 58.10 -74.58 48.96
CA HIS A 957 58.90 -75.49 48.13
C HIS A 957 60.31 -75.71 48.71
N SER A 958 61.01 -74.62 49.06
CA SER A 958 62.35 -74.66 49.67
C SER A 958 62.38 -75.46 50.99
N GLN A 959 61.34 -75.33 51.81
CA GLN A 959 61.25 -76.01 53.10
C GLN A 959 61.04 -77.52 52.99
N ILE A 960 60.32 -77.99 51.97
CA ILE A 960 60.23 -79.43 51.67
C ILE A 960 61.59 -80.00 51.27
N GLU A 961 62.33 -79.28 50.40
CA GLU A 961 63.63 -79.74 49.91
C GLU A 961 64.72 -79.75 51.01
N ASN A 962 64.68 -78.81 51.95
CA ASN A 962 65.57 -78.83 53.11
C ASN A 962 65.20 -79.98 54.06
N ARG A 963 63.92 -80.10 54.48
CA ARG A 963 63.48 -81.21 55.37
C ARG A 963 63.82 -82.60 54.82
N LEU A 964 63.68 -82.81 53.50
CA LEU A 964 64.07 -84.06 52.84
C LEU A 964 65.56 -84.35 52.96
N ARG A 965 66.41 -83.34 52.79
CA ARG A 965 67.88 -83.43 52.89
C ARG A 965 68.30 -83.77 54.32
N ASP A 966 67.68 -83.12 55.30
CA ASP A 966 68.01 -83.28 56.72
C ASP A 966 67.61 -84.68 57.22
N LEU A 967 66.40 -85.14 56.89
CA LEU A 967 65.95 -86.51 57.20
C LEU A 967 66.83 -87.59 56.56
N GLU A 968 67.33 -87.37 55.33
CA GLU A 968 68.28 -88.28 54.69
C GLU A 968 69.63 -88.35 55.45
N GLY A 969 70.08 -87.22 56.01
CA GLY A 969 71.25 -87.16 56.89
C GLY A 969 71.03 -87.90 58.21
N ILE A 970 69.93 -87.59 58.91
CA ILE A 970 69.54 -88.21 60.19
C ILE A 970 69.38 -89.72 60.05
N GLY A 971 68.70 -90.18 58.99
CA GLY A 971 68.49 -91.61 58.73
C GLY A 971 69.80 -92.38 58.53
N LYS A 972 70.79 -91.79 57.85
CA LYS A 972 72.13 -92.38 57.71
C LYS A 972 72.86 -92.47 59.05
N SER A 973 72.85 -91.40 59.85
CA SER A 973 73.46 -91.40 61.19
C SER A 973 72.80 -92.40 62.14
N LEU A 974 71.47 -92.50 62.14
CA LEU A 974 70.73 -93.49 62.94
C LEU A 974 71.10 -94.92 62.53
N LYS A 975 71.22 -95.19 61.23
CA LYS A 975 71.62 -96.50 60.72
C LYS A 975 73.03 -96.85 61.17
N TYR A 976 74.02 -95.99 60.93
CA TYR A 976 75.41 -96.26 61.36
C TYR A 976 75.53 -96.45 62.87
N TYR A 977 74.73 -95.71 63.67
CA TYR A 977 74.63 -95.96 65.11
C TYR A 977 74.07 -97.35 65.41
N ARG A 978 72.92 -97.74 64.84
CA ARG A 978 72.28 -99.05 65.09
C ARG A 978 73.14 -100.23 64.65
N ASP A 979 73.82 -100.10 63.51
CA ASP A 979 74.76 -101.10 62.98
C ASP A 979 76.01 -101.25 63.88
N ALA A 980 76.56 -100.15 64.41
CA ALA A 980 77.69 -100.18 65.34
C ALA A 980 77.29 -100.69 66.74
N TYR A 981 76.14 -100.27 67.25
CA TYR A 981 75.60 -100.61 68.57
C TYR A 981 75.35 -102.11 68.71
N SER A 982 74.61 -102.69 67.77
CA SER A 982 74.26 -104.12 67.78
C SER A 982 75.51 -105.01 67.76
N SER A 983 76.48 -104.69 66.90
CA SER A 983 77.78 -105.38 66.82
C SER A 983 78.65 -105.27 68.08
N LEU A 984 78.37 -104.32 68.98
CA LEU A 984 79.04 -104.14 70.26
C LEU A 984 78.29 -104.79 71.42
N ASP A 985 76.96 -104.69 71.42
CA ASP A 985 76.09 -105.25 72.46
C ASP A 985 76.18 -106.78 72.50
N GLU A 986 76.12 -107.42 71.32
CA GLU A 986 76.23 -108.87 71.18
C GLU A 986 77.62 -109.38 71.64
N TRP A 987 78.69 -108.67 71.28
CA TRP A 987 80.05 -108.99 71.72
C TRP A 987 80.27 -108.74 73.22
N ASN A 988 79.71 -107.67 73.79
CA ASN A 988 79.73 -107.46 75.25
C ASN A 988 79.07 -108.65 75.96
N ARG A 989 77.89 -109.09 75.49
CA ARG A 989 77.18 -110.25 76.04
C ARG A 989 78.00 -111.54 75.96
N GLU A 990 78.63 -111.82 74.83
CA GLU A 990 79.51 -113.00 74.71
C GLU A 990 80.65 -112.96 75.74
N MET A 991 81.26 -111.79 75.97
CA MET A 991 82.34 -111.65 76.94
C MET A 991 81.86 -111.67 78.40
N GLU A 992 80.68 -111.10 78.71
CA GLU A 992 80.02 -111.24 80.01
C GLU A 992 79.73 -112.73 80.32
N GLU A 993 79.18 -113.48 79.36
CA GLU A 993 78.91 -114.91 79.50
C GLU A 993 80.20 -115.76 79.60
N ASN A 994 81.25 -115.42 78.86
CA ASN A 994 82.54 -116.10 78.94
C ASN A 994 83.25 -115.83 80.26
N GLN A 995 83.13 -114.62 80.82
CA GLN A 995 83.73 -114.30 82.12
C GLN A 995 83.11 -115.08 83.28
N LEU A 996 81.78 -115.29 83.28
CA LEU A 996 81.13 -116.15 84.28
C LEU A 996 81.68 -117.58 84.25
N LYS A 997 81.72 -118.21 83.07
CA LYS A 997 82.22 -119.59 82.88
C LYS A 997 83.68 -119.76 83.33
N MET A 998 84.47 -118.69 83.29
CA MET A 998 85.89 -118.68 83.71
C MET A 998 86.11 -118.49 85.21
N GLN A 999 85.08 -118.14 86.00
CA GLN A 999 85.18 -118.06 87.46
C GLN A 999 84.83 -119.37 88.18
N GLU A 1000 84.09 -120.28 87.55
CA GLU A 1000 83.65 -121.54 88.19
C GLU A 1000 84.75 -122.62 88.26
N ASN A 1001 85.78 -122.53 87.40
CA ASN A 1001 86.89 -123.49 87.35
C ASN A 1001 88.12 -122.98 88.13
N GLN A 1002 88.41 -123.59 89.29
CA GLN A 1002 89.67 -123.33 90.01
C GLN A 1002 90.80 -124.25 89.47
N PRO A 1003 92.03 -123.73 89.27
CA PRO A 1003 93.16 -124.53 88.83
C PRO A 1003 93.77 -125.33 89.99
N GLU A 1004 93.99 -126.64 89.78
CA GLU A 1004 94.52 -127.55 90.81
C GLU A 1004 96.05 -127.45 90.96
N ASP A 1005 96.78 -127.19 89.87
CA ASP A 1005 98.25 -127.11 89.82
C ASP A 1005 98.75 -125.71 89.43
N SER A 1006 99.94 -125.32 89.93
CA SER A 1006 100.62 -124.05 89.62
C SER A 1006 100.71 -123.76 88.11
N LYS A 1007 101.03 -124.78 87.29
CA LYS A 1007 101.06 -124.65 85.82
C LYS A 1007 99.71 -124.25 85.20
N ALA A 1008 98.61 -124.82 85.69
CA ALA A 1008 97.28 -124.53 85.16
C ALA A 1008 96.87 -123.08 85.46
N LEU A 1009 97.21 -122.57 86.65
CA LEU A 1009 96.99 -121.17 87.03
C LEU A 1009 97.81 -120.20 86.15
N ALA A 1010 99.05 -120.54 85.81
CA ALA A 1010 99.88 -119.74 84.89
C ALA A 1010 99.30 -119.65 83.48
N GLU A 1011 98.78 -120.76 82.96
CA GLU A 1011 98.21 -120.85 81.61
C GLU A 1011 96.85 -120.14 81.52
N LEU A 1012 95.99 -120.30 82.54
CA LEU A 1012 94.72 -119.57 82.70
C LEU A 1012 94.95 -118.06 82.80
N LEU A 1013 95.96 -117.63 83.57
CA LEU A 1013 96.35 -116.23 83.69
C LEU A 1013 96.81 -115.64 82.36
N ASN A 1014 97.52 -116.42 81.54
CA ASN A 1014 97.97 -115.97 80.23
C ASN A 1014 96.80 -115.80 79.24
N GLN A 1015 95.83 -116.71 79.26
CA GLN A 1015 94.57 -116.57 78.49
C GLN A 1015 93.79 -115.33 78.92
N GLN A 1016 93.68 -115.07 80.23
CA GLN A 1016 93.01 -113.88 80.76
C GLN A 1016 93.71 -112.57 80.36
N LYS A 1017 95.05 -112.55 80.24
CA LYS A 1017 95.80 -111.40 79.71
C LYS A 1017 95.52 -111.15 78.22
N VAL A 1018 95.30 -112.20 77.43
CA VAL A 1018 94.87 -112.06 76.02
C VAL A 1018 93.45 -111.47 75.95
N LEU A 1019 92.51 -111.99 76.74
CA LEU A 1019 91.12 -111.47 76.79
C LEU A 1019 91.06 -109.99 77.19
N VAL A 1020 91.85 -109.54 78.18
CA VAL A 1020 91.95 -108.10 78.51
C VAL A 1020 92.40 -107.28 77.29
N SER A 1021 93.40 -107.76 76.53
CA SER A 1021 93.88 -107.06 75.33
C SER A 1021 92.86 -107.05 74.17
N GLU A 1022 92.07 -108.12 73.99
CA GLU A 1022 90.96 -108.14 73.04
C GLU A 1022 89.86 -107.14 73.40
N ILE A 1023 89.57 -107.00 74.71
CA ILE A 1023 88.61 -106.01 75.21
C ILE A 1023 89.16 -104.59 75.00
N GLU A 1024 90.43 -104.32 75.34
CA GLU A 1024 91.07 -103.02 75.11
C GLU A 1024 91.05 -102.59 73.64
N GLN A 1025 91.21 -103.53 72.69
CA GLN A 1025 91.09 -103.22 71.25
C GLN A 1025 89.68 -102.74 70.84
N LYS A 1026 88.64 -103.15 71.55
CA LYS A 1026 87.22 -102.80 71.27
C LYS A 1026 86.85 -101.39 71.73
N GLN A 1027 87.72 -100.72 72.49
CA GLN A 1027 87.61 -99.29 72.82
C GLN A 1027 87.36 -98.43 71.56
N SER A 1028 88.09 -98.71 70.49
CA SER A 1028 87.95 -98.04 69.19
C SER A 1028 86.54 -98.12 68.60
N ARG A 1029 85.84 -99.24 68.81
CA ARG A 1029 84.45 -99.44 68.38
C ARG A 1029 83.45 -98.70 69.28
N ILE A 1030 83.68 -98.65 70.59
CA ILE A 1030 82.87 -97.84 71.53
C ILE A 1030 82.92 -96.36 71.14
N GLU A 1031 84.09 -95.85 70.76
CA GLU A 1031 84.28 -94.47 70.27
C GLU A 1031 83.60 -94.22 68.91
N GLU A 1032 83.66 -95.20 67.99
CA GLU A 1032 82.90 -95.16 66.72
C GLU A 1032 81.38 -95.11 66.97
N CYS A 1033 80.86 -95.91 67.91
CA CYS A 1033 79.46 -95.90 68.30
C CYS A 1033 79.05 -94.59 68.99
N GLN A 1034 79.91 -94.00 69.83
CA GLN A 1034 79.68 -92.68 70.43
C GLN A 1034 79.53 -91.61 69.36
N LYS A 1035 80.46 -91.57 68.40
CA LYS A 1035 80.45 -90.59 67.31
C LYS A 1035 79.15 -90.63 66.49
N TYR A 1036 78.63 -91.82 66.18
CA TYR A 1036 77.36 -91.92 65.45
C TYR A 1036 76.14 -91.53 66.30
N SER A 1037 76.14 -91.77 67.63
CA SER A 1037 75.06 -91.30 68.51
C SER A 1037 75.04 -89.78 68.66
N GLU A 1038 76.22 -89.16 68.75
CA GLU A 1038 76.40 -87.70 68.76
C GLU A 1038 75.97 -87.06 67.43
N GLN A 1039 76.34 -87.66 66.29
CA GLN A 1039 75.93 -87.19 64.96
C GLN A 1039 74.42 -87.29 64.72
N TYR A 1040 73.79 -88.40 65.16
CA TYR A 1040 72.32 -88.51 65.15
C TYR A 1040 71.68 -87.44 66.05
N SER A 1041 72.19 -87.29 67.28
CA SER A 1041 71.71 -86.32 68.26
C SER A 1041 71.73 -84.89 67.73
N ALA A 1042 72.82 -84.48 67.07
CA ALA A 1042 72.95 -83.15 66.46
C ALA A 1042 71.95 -82.96 65.31
N GLY A 1043 71.92 -83.88 64.34
CA GLY A 1043 71.03 -83.77 63.18
C GLY A 1043 69.55 -83.71 63.55
N VAL A 1044 69.10 -84.49 64.54
CA VAL A 1044 67.72 -84.40 65.07
C VAL A 1044 67.46 -83.01 65.67
N LYS A 1045 68.36 -82.49 66.51
CA LYS A 1045 68.18 -81.20 67.18
C LYS A 1045 68.16 -80.02 66.19
N ASP A 1046 68.95 -80.07 65.12
CA ASP A 1046 68.93 -79.06 64.05
C ASP A 1046 67.63 -79.11 63.22
N TYR A 1047 67.14 -80.31 62.88
CA TYR A 1047 65.85 -80.48 62.19
C TYR A 1047 64.66 -80.05 63.06
N GLU A 1048 64.66 -80.41 64.35
CA GLU A 1048 63.63 -79.97 65.32
C GLU A 1048 63.60 -78.44 65.44
N LEU A 1049 64.77 -77.77 65.41
CA LEU A 1049 64.88 -76.31 65.38
C LEU A 1049 64.35 -75.71 64.07
N GLN A 1050 64.63 -76.33 62.92
CA GLN A 1050 64.12 -75.88 61.62
C GLN A 1050 62.58 -75.97 61.56
N LEU A 1051 61.99 -77.07 62.05
CA LEU A 1051 60.53 -77.22 62.17
C LEU A 1051 59.90 -76.10 63.01
N MET A 1052 60.50 -75.74 64.16
CA MET A 1052 60.00 -74.64 65.01
C MET A 1052 60.19 -73.27 64.36
N THR A 1053 61.29 -73.06 63.64
CA THR A 1053 61.59 -71.79 62.96
C THR A 1053 60.59 -71.52 61.82
N TYR A 1054 60.29 -72.55 61.00
CA TYR A 1054 59.28 -72.42 59.95
C TYR A 1054 57.88 -72.14 60.50
N ARG A 1055 57.46 -72.87 61.55
CA ARG A 1055 56.18 -72.63 62.24
C ARG A 1055 56.05 -71.18 62.71
N ALA A 1056 57.07 -70.65 63.38
CA ALA A 1056 57.07 -69.27 63.88
C ALA A 1056 57.01 -68.22 62.74
N MET A 1057 57.59 -68.52 61.56
CA MET A 1057 57.48 -67.67 60.38
C MET A 1057 56.04 -67.64 59.83
N VAL A 1058 55.43 -68.81 59.62
CA VAL A 1058 54.04 -68.93 59.14
C VAL A 1058 53.03 -68.32 60.12
N ASP A 1059 53.21 -68.53 61.43
CA ASP A 1059 52.41 -67.93 62.51
C ASP A 1059 52.58 -66.39 62.58
N SER A 1060 53.67 -65.83 62.05
CA SER A 1060 53.85 -64.37 61.97
C SER A 1060 53.08 -63.73 60.80
N GLN A 1061 52.90 -64.49 59.71
CA GLN A 1061 52.13 -64.10 58.53
C GLN A 1061 50.62 -64.32 58.78
N HIS A 1062 50.26 -65.40 59.46
CA HIS A 1062 48.89 -65.76 59.83
C HIS A 1062 48.61 -65.35 61.28
N LYS A 1063 47.92 -64.22 61.47
CA LYS A 1063 47.57 -63.63 62.78
C LYS A 1063 46.60 -64.51 63.61
N SER A 1064 47.05 -65.69 64.04
CA SER A 1064 46.27 -66.73 64.72
C SER A 1064 47.12 -67.47 65.76
N PRO A 1065 46.66 -67.64 67.01
CA PRO A 1065 47.46 -68.22 68.08
C PRO A 1065 47.42 -69.75 68.11
N VAL A 1066 48.26 -70.42 67.31
CA VAL A 1066 48.43 -71.88 67.37
C VAL A 1066 49.12 -72.27 68.70
N LYS A 1067 48.58 -73.29 69.38
CA LYS A 1067 49.13 -73.77 70.66
C LYS A 1067 50.43 -74.53 70.43
N ARG A 1068 51.54 -74.02 70.97
CA ARG A 1068 52.84 -74.71 70.99
C ARG A 1068 52.73 -76.11 71.61
N ARG A 1069 52.73 -77.16 70.79
CA ARG A 1069 53.03 -78.52 71.25
C ARG A 1069 54.49 -78.55 71.73
N ARG A 1070 54.76 -79.31 72.79
CA ARG A 1070 56.12 -79.56 73.27
C ARG A 1070 56.65 -80.79 72.53
N MET A 1071 57.54 -80.58 71.56
CA MET A 1071 58.23 -81.67 70.87
C MET A 1071 59.09 -82.46 71.86
N GLN A 1072 59.10 -83.78 71.72
CA GLN A 1072 59.80 -84.70 72.62
C GLN A 1072 60.91 -85.40 71.84
N SER A 1073 62.14 -84.94 72.04
CA SER A 1073 63.28 -85.31 71.20
C SER A 1073 63.69 -86.78 71.39
N SER A 1074 63.82 -87.51 70.29
CA SER A 1074 64.36 -88.87 70.26
C SER A 1074 65.89 -88.93 70.42
N SER A 1075 66.56 -87.79 70.29
CA SER A 1075 68.00 -87.60 70.54
C SER A 1075 68.43 -88.16 71.90
N ASP A 1076 67.68 -87.83 72.95
CA ASP A 1076 68.06 -88.17 74.33
C ASP A 1076 67.90 -89.67 74.62
N ALA A 1077 67.00 -90.37 73.91
CA ALA A 1077 66.85 -91.83 74.02
C ALA A 1077 68.05 -92.58 73.44
N ILE A 1078 68.52 -92.19 72.25
CA ILE A 1078 69.70 -92.80 71.59
C ILE A 1078 71.00 -92.53 72.39
N LEU A 1079 71.11 -91.34 73.01
CA LEU A 1079 72.22 -91.05 73.91
C LEU A 1079 72.17 -91.91 75.18
N GLN A 1080 70.99 -92.15 75.77
CA GLN A 1080 70.84 -93.02 76.93
C GLN A 1080 71.17 -94.49 76.60
N GLU A 1081 70.63 -95.04 75.50
CA GLU A 1081 70.93 -96.40 75.04
C GLU A 1081 72.45 -96.63 74.89
N PHE A 1082 73.18 -95.65 74.36
CA PHE A 1082 74.64 -95.68 74.26
C PHE A 1082 75.36 -95.65 75.62
N MET A 1083 74.89 -94.81 76.56
CA MET A 1083 75.50 -94.72 77.90
C MET A 1083 75.39 -96.04 78.67
N ASP A 1084 74.29 -96.77 78.53
CA ASP A 1084 74.09 -98.07 79.18
C ASP A 1084 75.00 -99.15 78.60
N LEU A 1085 75.23 -99.15 77.28
CA LEU A 1085 76.22 -100.01 76.61
C LEU A 1085 77.66 -99.70 77.06
N ARG A 1086 78.02 -98.41 77.14
CA ARG A 1086 79.35 -97.97 77.59
C ARG A 1086 79.61 -98.32 79.05
N THR A 1087 78.59 -98.25 79.90
CA THR A 1087 78.66 -98.67 81.32
C THR A 1087 79.01 -100.16 81.43
N ARG A 1088 78.31 -101.04 80.71
CA ARG A 1088 78.59 -102.50 80.71
C ARG A 1088 80.00 -102.83 80.22
N TYR A 1089 80.39 -102.27 79.08
CA TYR A 1089 81.75 -102.39 78.55
C TYR A 1089 82.82 -102.01 79.59
N THR A 1090 82.62 -100.87 80.28
CA THR A 1090 83.55 -100.38 81.30
C THR A 1090 83.61 -101.31 82.52
N ALA A 1091 82.48 -101.91 82.92
CA ALA A 1091 82.42 -102.90 84.00
C ALA A 1091 83.20 -104.18 83.64
N LEU A 1092 83.03 -104.69 82.42
CA LEU A 1092 83.75 -105.87 81.89
C LEU A 1092 85.28 -105.65 81.89
N VAL A 1093 85.75 -104.52 81.33
CA VAL A 1093 87.17 -104.10 81.36
C VAL A 1093 87.72 -104.16 82.78
N THR A 1094 86.99 -103.57 83.73
CA THR A 1094 87.40 -103.46 85.14
C THR A 1094 87.48 -104.84 85.80
N LEU A 1095 86.49 -105.70 85.58
CA LEU A 1095 86.39 -107.01 86.19
C LEU A 1095 87.49 -107.97 85.70
N MET A 1096 87.71 -108.03 84.37
CA MET A 1096 88.81 -108.83 83.77
C MET A 1096 90.18 -108.36 84.27
N THR A 1097 90.42 -107.04 84.31
CA THR A 1097 91.69 -106.47 84.77
C THR A 1097 91.99 -106.77 86.25
N GLN A 1098 90.96 -106.76 87.11
CA GLN A 1098 91.10 -107.16 88.51
C GLN A 1098 91.36 -108.66 88.65
N TYR A 1099 90.69 -109.50 87.87
CA TYR A 1099 90.90 -110.96 87.87
C TYR A 1099 92.33 -111.34 87.46
N VAL A 1100 92.88 -110.69 86.42
CA VAL A 1100 94.28 -110.85 85.99
C VAL A 1100 95.27 -110.50 87.11
N LYS A 1101 95.02 -109.47 87.91
CA LYS A 1101 95.87 -109.14 89.07
C LYS A 1101 95.79 -110.21 90.15
N PHE A 1102 94.59 -110.58 90.56
CA PHE A 1102 94.36 -111.60 91.60
C PHE A 1102 95.01 -112.94 91.25
N ALA A 1103 94.85 -113.42 90.02
CA ALA A 1103 95.48 -114.65 89.54
C ALA A 1103 97.02 -114.52 89.46
N SER A 1104 97.56 -113.35 89.09
CA SER A 1104 99.02 -113.10 89.08
C SER A 1104 99.64 -113.17 90.47
N GLU A 1105 98.98 -112.59 91.48
CA GLU A 1105 99.47 -112.59 92.87
C GLU A 1105 99.34 -113.97 93.52
N THR A 1106 98.28 -114.71 93.19
CA THR A 1106 98.06 -116.08 93.66
C THR A 1106 99.13 -117.05 93.13
N LEU A 1107 99.44 -116.98 91.83
CA LEU A 1107 100.45 -117.83 91.17
C LEU A 1107 101.83 -117.69 91.83
N LYS A 1108 102.26 -116.45 92.07
CA LYS A 1108 103.55 -116.17 92.69
C LYS A 1108 103.66 -116.80 94.09
N ARG A 1109 102.55 -116.84 94.84
CA ARG A 1109 102.50 -117.43 96.18
C ARG A 1109 102.73 -118.95 96.17
N THR A 1110 102.32 -119.66 95.10
CA THR A 1110 102.50 -121.11 94.97
C THR A 1110 103.89 -121.53 94.49
N GLU A 1111 104.64 -120.67 93.81
CA GLU A 1111 106.00 -120.98 93.35
C GLU A 1111 107.06 -120.86 94.47
N GLU A 1112 106.76 -120.17 95.57
CA GLU A 1112 107.71 -119.91 96.67
C GLU A 1112 107.79 -121.06 97.72
N GLU A 1113 106.93 -122.08 97.67
CA GLU A 1113 106.85 -123.16 98.69
C GLU A 1113 107.62 -124.48 98.35
N GLU A 1114 108.07 -124.71 97.10
CA GLU A 1114 108.65 -126.03 96.68
C GLU A 1114 110.13 -126.29 97.05
N VAL A 1115 110.90 -125.30 97.55
CA VAL A 1115 112.39 -125.36 97.54
C VAL A 1115 113.01 -125.71 98.92
N GLY A 1116 112.54 -126.80 99.57
CA GLY A 1116 112.76 -127.06 101.02
C GLY A 1116 113.68 -128.21 101.50
N GLY A 1117 113.81 -129.34 100.77
CA GLY A 1117 114.61 -130.53 101.19
C GLY A 1117 114.04 -131.34 102.39
N PRO A 1118 114.74 -132.37 102.93
CA PRO A 1118 116.06 -132.94 102.59
C PRO A 1118 115.99 -134.42 102.08
N ALA A 1119 117.15 -135.06 101.87
CA ALA A 1119 117.28 -136.29 101.04
C ALA A 1119 117.48 -137.62 101.79
N ALA A 1120 117.02 -138.71 101.13
CA ALA A 1120 117.64 -140.04 101.12
C ALA A 1120 117.14 -140.83 99.89
N GLY A 1121 117.94 -141.00 98.83
CA GLY A 1121 119.29 -140.51 98.58
C GLY A 1121 119.74 -140.77 97.15
#